data_AF-A0A0Q9JSK8-F1
#
_entry.id   AF-A0A0Q9JSK8-F1
#
_cell.length_a   1.000
_cell.length_b   1.000
_cell.length_c   1.000
_cell.angle_alpha   90.00
_cell.angle_beta   90.00
_cell.angle_gamma   90.00
#
_symmetry.space_group_name_H-M   'P 1'
#
loop_
_entity.id
_entity.type
_entity.pdbx_description
1 polymer ?
#
loop_
_entity_poly.entity_id
_entity_poly.type
_entity_poly.pdbx_seq_one_letter_code
_entity_poly.pdbx_strand_id
1 'polypeptide(L)'
;MYAIVSRDKQKRAEIADTSNGAQLILRNDSEQSPYFTGHLDEMFICSFGRPWRSEFVQLEDVQITSEPDLIRIRGEMEALTFTMELAFDEHHLLKINATWENRTDRTLHEVAAGFLFVRPRWSKEIVTIPHMIYNNNPSADPSRVVPRLGLGPDKGFICEEHRLPIPCVNVEWTEAAEARFFSLFSVPAYMERADGVVHYGSLGAIQEEDRTMLAAMSGVLMFNGEKDLYYVGKNKTGPYHGGYLDFTPGLSLTKQYALDWGAADHHGQGFREIVRKGLELFAPIGAKPHSLEEMIQLKQNALDDRWRTDEHGAAGYVKFSDSNEFGNVSKRPLHYMYGWTGQCLKLAWCDAKLGFIQGLEDRISHCEQAVDFYLRESRTDVAGIRHGAYRLAEGQWDDFNWNKQAVVSSRALGETIADLAEIILLFREMGREVPDSWVEALHESADFFLSGTLQSGIYPAAWLLDGSSAEDRITAAGLPCLIAVVKAYRVTSEKRYLDAAETMMQRYYEQHALTFERPFARSTLDANCEDKEAGMYFFLAAYELYVLTKNERYCEWAEISGDWILTYVYMWNPVFDRGSQFRNAGFTATGWPGVSVQNHHLDVFFPTFEFWHFGRLTGKTLYERLGRMVFDAMGQGICTKPGEWNFTVVGEQGEGFFQTNWHHRGHSNKWNPSWVTALVLHNALRFQDAAE
;
A
#
# COMPACT_ATOMS: atom_id res chain seq x y z
N MET A 1 42.39 0.45 10.95
CA MET A 1 41.06 1.08 10.93
C MET A 1 40.91 1.80 9.61
N TYR A 2 39.92 1.43 8.82
CA TYR A 2 39.61 1.99 7.51
C TYR A 2 38.30 2.77 7.64
N ALA A 3 38.19 3.97 7.07
CA ALA A 3 37.00 4.80 7.24
C ALA A 3 36.69 5.61 5.99
N ILE A 4 35.40 5.73 5.69
CA ILE A 4 34.85 6.63 4.67
C ILE A 4 33.73 7.46 5.30
N VAL A 5 33.48 8.63 4.73
CA VAL A 5 32.54 9.62 5.27
C VAL A 5 31.63 10.11 4.14
N SER A 6 30.35 10.34 4.44
CA SER A 6 29.41 10.92 3.49
C SER A 6 29.83 12.34 3.08
N ARG A 7 29.33 12.81 1.92
CA ARG A 7 29.69 14.12 1.36
C ARG A 7 29.36 15.30 2.29
N ASP A 8 28.26 15.19 3.03
CA ASP A 8 27.82 16.17 4.03
C ASP A 8 28.57 16.06 5.37
N LYS A 9 29.45 15.06 5.51
CA LYS A 9 30.25 14.76 6.70
C LYS A 9 29.41 14.40 7.93
N GLN A 10 28.19 13.93 7.73
CA GLN A 10 27.32 13.51 8.85
C GLN A 10 27.46 12.03 9.17
N LYS A 11 27.63 11.17 8.15
CA LYS A 11 27.66 9.71 8.28
C LYS A 11 29.04 9.16 8.05
N ARG A 12 29.40 8.16 8.84
CA ARG A 12 30.69 7.49 8.76
C ARG A 12 30.52 5.98 8.80
N ALA A 13 31.24 5.30 7.90
CA ALA A 13 31.38 3.86 7.89
C ALA A 13 32.85 3.50 8.14
N GLU A 14 33.09 2.61 9.10
CA GLU A 14 34.43 2.19 9.49
C GLU A 14 34.57 0.67 9.52
N ILE A 15 35.74 0.18 9.10
CA ILE A 15 36.19 -1.18 9.37
C ILE A 15 37.31 -1.15 10.41
N ALA A 16 36.99 -1.68 11.59
CA ALA A 16 37.94 -1.85 12.69
C ALA A 16 38.43 -3.30 12.74
N ASP A 17 39.73 -3.48 12.88
CA ASP A 17 40.32 -4.80 13.08
C ASP A 17 40.38 -5.07 14.58
N THR A 18 39.73 -6.14 15.04
CA THR A 18 39.62 -6.48 16.47
C THR A 18 40.19 -7.87 16.73
N SER A 19 40.36 -8.23 18.01
CA SER A 19 40.81 -9.59 18.38
C SER A 19 39.87 -10.71 17.89
N ASN A 20 38.62 -10.36 17.58
CA ASN A 20 37.56 -11.28 17.17
C ASN A 20 37.19 -11.06 15.68
N GLY A 21 38.15 -10.59 14.87
CA GLY A 21 37.95 -10.33 13.44
C GLY A 21 37.55 -8.89 13.11
N ALA A 22 37.31 -8.63 11.83
CA ALA A 22 36.95 -7.30 11.34
C ALA A 22 35.50 -6.94 11.69
N GLN A 23 35.27 -5.70 12.11
CA GLN A 23 33.95 -5.17 12.46
C GLN A 23 33.58 -3.99 11.56
N LEU A 24 32.34 -3.98 11.06
CA LEU A 24 31.71 -2.81 10.46
C LEU A 24 31.04 -1.97 11.55
N ILE A 25 31.39 -0.69 11.63
CA ILE A 25 30.83 0.29 12.56
C ILE A 25 30.22 1.44 11.76
N LEU A 26 28.93 1.70 11.97
CA LEU A 26 28.19 2.79 11.35
C LEU A 26 27.75 3.79 12.42
N ARG A 27 28.14 5.05 12.25
CA ARG A 27 27.87 6.11 13.22
C ARG A 27 27.65 7.44 12.52
N ASN A 28 27.08 8.39 13.25
CA ASN A 28 27.12 9.80 12.87
C ASN A 28 28.35 10.46 13.49
N ASP A 29 28.96 11.43 12.79
CA ASP A 29 30.22 12.08 13.22
C ASP A 29 30.09 12.79 14.59
N SER A 30 28.89 13.21 14.96
CA SER A 30 28.58 13.86 16.25
C SER A 30 28.30 12.90 17.40
N GLU A 31 28.17 11.59 17.15
CA GLU A 31 27.67 10.62 18.13
C GLU A 31 28.73 9.62 18.58
N GLN A 32 28.75 9.35 19.89
CA GLN A 32 29.62 8.31 20.45
C GLN A 32 29.03 6.90 20.28
N SER A 33 27.69 6.75 20.31
CA SER A 33 27.01 5.45 20.17
C SER A 33 26.80 5.13 18.68
N PRO A 34 27.30 4.00 18.17
CA PRO A 34 27.02 3.59 16.79
C PRO A 34 25.53 3.25 16.59
N TYR A 35 25.05 3.39 15.36
CA TYR A 35 23.73 2.91 14.93
C TYR A 35 23.77 1.41 14.59
N PHE A 36 24.94 0.95 14.15
CA PHE A 36 25.22 -0.46 13.85
C PHE A 36 26.68 -0.80 14.16
N THR A 37 26.87 -1.96 14.79
CA THR A 37 28.17 -2.61 14.96
C THR A 37 27.97 -4.09 14.67
N GLY A 38 28.70 -4.65 13.71
CA GLY A 38 28.59 -6.07 13.34
C GLY A 38 29.94 -6.66 12.92
N HIS A 39 30.21 -7.90 13.34
CA HIS A 39 31.38 -8.66 12.88
C HIS A 39 31.15 -9.16 11.45
N LEU A 40 32.17 -9.06 10.58
CA LEU A 40 32.02 -9.52 9.20
C LEU A 40 31.67 -11.03 9.12
N ASP A 41 32.27 -11.86 9.96
CA ASP A 41 31.99 -13.32 10.01
C ASP A 41 30.55 -13.65 10.41
N GLU A 42 29.89 -12.76 11.16
CA GLU A 42 28.47 -12.89 11.52
C GLU A 42 27.55 -12.25 10.47
N MET A 43 28.11 -11.36 9.63
CA MET A 43 27.37 -10.68 8.59
C MET A 43 27.24 -11.50 7.32
N PHE A 44 28.28 -12.23 6.91
CA PHE A 44 28.22 -13.05 5.70
C PHE A 44 27.49 -14.36 5.96
N ILE A 45 26.67 -14.78 4.99
CA ILE A 45 25.99 -16.07 5.01
C ILE A 45 26.22 -16.78 3.68
N CYS A 46 26.55 -18.07 3.78
CA CYS A 46 26.66 -18.99 2.66
C CYS A 46 26.13 -20.36 3.10
N SER A 47 25.19 -20.92 2.36
CA SER A 47 24.61 -22.24 2.61
C SER A 47 24.58 -23.06 1.33
N PHE A 48 24.86 -24.34 1.48
CA PHE A 48 24.77 -25.35 0.42
C PHE A 48 23.68 -26.35 0.77
N GLY A 49 22.86 -26.70 -0.23
CA GLY A 49 21.76 -27.64 -0.08
C GLY A 49 20.47 -27.01 0.46
N ARG A 50 19.43 -27.85 0.57
CA ARG A 50 18.08 -27.45 0.99
C ARG A 50 17.64 -28.16 2.28
N PRO A 51 16.92 -27.49 3.19
CA PRO A 51 16.71 -26.04 3.21
C PRO A 51 18.01 -25.29 3.57
N TRP A 52 18.06 -24.00 3.26
CA TRP A 52 19.20 -23.15 3.56
C TRP A 52 19.43 -23.02 5.08
N ARG A 53 20.68 -22.84 5.49
CA ARG A 53 21.10 -22.70 6.87
C ARG A 53 21.47 -21.25 7.17
N SER A 54 21.11 -20.79 8.36
CA SER A 54 21.39 -19.45 8.90
C SER A 54 22.59 -19.44 9.85
N GLU A 55 23.48 -20.42 9.70
CA GLU A 55 24.72 -20.53 10.46
C GLU A 55 25.73 -19.49 9.95
N PHE A 56 26.47 -18.87 10.87
CA PHE A 56 27.54 -17.95 10.51
C PHE A 56 28.69 -18.70 9.85
N VAL A 57 29.36 -18.01 8.92
CA VAL A 57 30.44 -18.60 8.13
C VAL A 57 31.75 -17.97 8.56
N GLN A 58 32.77 -18.80 8.77
CA GLN A 58 34.11 -18.31 9.02
C GLN A 58 34.69 -17.73 7.73
N LEU A 59 35.19 -16.49 7.80
CA LEU A 59 35.86 -15.85 6.67
C LEU A 59 37.35 -16.18 6.72
N GLU A 60 37.89 -16.55 5.56
CA GLU A 60 39.30 -16.88 5.36
C GLU A 60 39.98 -15.85 4.45
N ASP A 61 41.28 -15.67 4.63
CA ASP A 61 42.12 -14.77 3.81
C ASP A 61 41.55 -13.36 3.58
N VAL A 62 40.93 -12.80 4.63
CA VAL A 62 40.28 -11.48 4.57
C VAL A 62 41.32 -10.38 4.36
N GLN A 63 41.20 -9.68 3.24
CA GLN A 63 42.00 -8.51 2.86
C GLN A 63 41.12 -7.28 2.80
N ILE A 64 41.53 -6.23 3.52
CA ILE A 64 40.83 -4.94 3.53
C ILE A 64 41.74 -3.88 2.92
N THR A 65 41.22 -3.19 1.92
CA THR A 65 41.89 -2.07 1.26
C THR A 65 40.98 -0.85 1.31
N SER A 66 41.57 0.34 1.41
CA SER A 66 40.81 1.59 1.41
C SER A 66 41.42 2.60 0.44
N GLU A 67 40.54 3.24 -0.30
CA GLU A 67 40.76 4.48 -1.04
C GLU A 67 39.98 5.60 -0.31
N PRO A 68 40.17 6.90 -0.64
CA PRO A 68 39.53 8.00 0.10
C PRO A 68 38.01 7.88 0.25
N ASP A 69 37.33 7.34 -0.77
CA ASP A 69 35.87 7.27 -0.84
C ASP A 69 35.34 5.82 -0.97
N LEU A 70 36.21 4.81 -0.80
CA LEU A 70 35.87 3.40 -1.03
C LEU A 70 36.62 2.50 -0.05
N ILE A 71 35.89 1.62 0.64
CA ILE A 71 36.47 0.48 1.36
C ILE A 71 36.16 -0.79 0.58
N ARG A 72 37.18 -1.59 0.30
CA ARG A 72 37.02 -2.87 -0.39
C ARG A 72 37.54 -4.00 0.49
N ILE A 73 36.68 -4.98 0.73
CA ILE A 73 36.96 -6.17 1.52
C ILE A 73 36.87 -7.37 0.60
N ARG A 74 37.86 -8.24 0.63
CA ARG A 74 37.91 -9.49 -0.14
C ARG A 74 38.28 -10.64 0.77
N GLY A 75 37.83 -11.83 0.45
CA GLY A 75 38.21 -13.03 1.19
C GLY A 75 37.54 -14.26 0.61
N GLU A 76 37.61 -15.34 1.36
CA GLU A 76 36.98 -16.61 1.05
C GLU A 76 35.98 -16.97 2.15
N MET A 77 34.92 -17.67 1.76
CA MET A 77 33.99 -18.28 2.68
C MET A 77 33.53 -19.63 2.12
N GLU A 78 33.85 -20.70 2.85
CA GLU A 78 33.62 -22.07 2.39
C GLU A 78 34.27 -22.33 1.01
N ALA A 79 33.47 -22.46 -0.04
CA ALA A 79 33.93 -22.72 -1.43
C ALA A 79 33.76 -21.51 -2.36
N LEU A 80 33.36 -20.34 -1.82
CA LEU A 80 33.17 -19.11 -2.59
C LEU A 80 34.21 -18.06 -2.21
N THR A 81 34.66 -17.32 -3.20
CA THR A 81 35.36 -16.05 -2.96
C THR A 81 34.34 -14.92 -2.93
N PHE A 82 34.57 -13.92 -2.07
CA PHE A 82 33.71 -12.75 -1.99
C PHE A 82 34.49 -11.44 -2.16
N THR A 83 33.80 -10.43 -2.66
CA THR A 83 34.25 -9.03 -2.65
C THR A 83 33.09 -8.16 -2.20
N MET A 84 33.32 -7.30 -1.20
CA MET A 84 32.38 -6.30 -0.72
C MET A 84 33.00 -4.92 -0.82
N GLU A 85 32.32 -4.01 -1.52
CA GLU A 85 32.72 -2.62 -1.69
C GLU A 85 31.73 -1.70 -1.01
N LEU A 86 32.25 -0.80 -0.17
CA LEU A 86 31.50 0.18 0.60
C LEU A 86 31.83 1.59 0.10
N ALA A 87 30.82 2.35 -0.33
CA ALA A 87 31.00 3.74 -0.76
C ALA A 87 29.73 4.56 -0.51
N PHE A 88 29.85 5.84 -0.18
CA PHE A 88 28.69 6.73 -0.07
C PHE A 88 28.28 7.26 -1.45
N ASP A 89 26.97 7.30 -1.73
CA ASP A 89 26.42 7.92 -2.92
C ASP A 89 26.13 9.44 -2.75
N GLU A 90 25.59 10.08 -3.79
CA GLU A 90 25.16 11.48 -3.75
C GLU A 90 24.05 11.76 -2.73
N HIS A 91 23.27 10.76 -2.33
CA HIS A 91 22.16 10.84 -1.38
C HIS A 91 22.56 10.46 0.05
N HIS A 92 23.87 10.27 0.27
CA HIS A 92 24.48 9.94 1.56
C HIS A 92 24.09 8.55 2.08
N LEU A 93 23.64 7.66 1.19
CA LEU A 93 23.43 6.24 1.49
C LEU A 93 24.76 5.50 1.35
N LEU A 94 25.04 4.58 2.26
CA LEU A 94 26.20 3.71 2.16
C LEU A 94 25.87 2.55 1.21
N LYS A 95 26.36 2.62 -0.03
CA LYS A 95 26.23 1.53 -1.01
C LYS A 95 27.11 0.36 -0.63
N ILE A 96 26.57 -0.83 -0.82
CA ILE A 96 27.28 -2.11 -0.71
C ILE A 96 27.18 -2.79 -2.07
N ASN A 97 28.30 -2.94 -2.78
CA ASN A 97 28.38 -3.82 -3.95
C ASN A 97 29.06 -5.11 -3.50
N ALA A 98 28.31 -6.21 -3.50
CA ALA A 98 28.78 -7.51 -3.06
C ALA A 98 28.82 -8.49 -4.23
N THR A 99 29.93 -9.21 -4.36
CA THR A 99 30.14 -10.20 -5.41
C THR A 99 30.60 -11.50 -4.80
N TRP A 100 29.95 -12.59 -5.18
CA TRP A 100 30.31 -13.96 -4.82
C TRP A 100 30.72 -14.71 -6.07
N GLU A 101 31.84 -15.43 -6.04
CA GLU A 101 32.39 -16.10 -7.22
C GLU A 101 32.87 -17.51 -6.86
N ASN A 102 32.47 -18.49 -7.66
CA ASN A 102 33.01 -19.85 -7.58
C ASN A 102 34.29 -19.96 -8.40
N ARG A 103 35.44 -20.00 -7.71
CA ARG A 103 36.77 -20.20 -8.33
C ARG A 103 37.26 -21.64 -8.29
N THR A 104 36.43 -22.56 -7.81
CA THR A 104 36.74 -23.99 -7.81
C THR A 104 36.49 -24.59 -9.21
N ASP A 105 36.99 -25.81 -9.42
CA ASP A 105 36.80 -26.57 -10.66
C ASP A 105 35.47 -27.36 -10.72
N ARG A 106 34.67 -27.30 -9.65
CA ARG A 106 33.40 -28.02 -9.52
C ARG A 106 32.21 -27.06 -9.46
N THR A 107 31.06 -27.54 -9.91
CA THR A 107 29.79 -26.83 -9.67
C THR A 107 29.39 -26.95 -8.21
N LEU A 108 29.07 -25.82 -7.59
CA LEU A 108 28.47 -25.77 -6.26
C LEU A 108 26.95 -25.70 -6.44
N HIS A 109 26.25 -26.72 -5.97
CA HIS A 109 24.81 -26.84 -6.16
C HIS A 109 24.04 -26.21 -4.99
N GLU A 110 22.85 -25.69 -5.31
CA GLU A 110 21.88 -25.21 -4.33
C GLU A 110 22.48 -24.20 -3.33
N VAL A 111 23.16 -23.20 -3.86
CA VAL A 111 23.84 -22.16 -3.08
C VAL A 111 22.86 -21.06 -2.72
N ALA A 112 22.86 -20.68 -1.44
CA ALA A 112 22.26 -19.45 -0.94
C ALA A 112 23.35 -18.59 -0.29
N ALA A 113 23.51 -17.35 -0.74
CA ALA A 113 24.52 -16.43 -0.23
C ALA A 113 23.91 -15.05 0.05
N GLY A 114 24.49 -14.28 0.95
CA GLY A 114 23.96 -12.96 1.28
C GLY A 114 24.57 -12.34 2.53
N PHE A 115 23.75 -11.50 3.19
CA PHE A 115 24.09 -10.81 4.42
C PHE A 115 23.01 -10.93 5.50
N LEU A 116 23.45 -11.00 6.76
CA LEU A 116 22.66 -10.82 7.96
C LEU A 116 23.22 -9.63 8.77
N PHE A 117 22.49 -8.53 8.84
CA PHE A 117 22.86 -7.40 9.69
C PHE A 117 22.33 -7.63 11.09
N VAL A 118 23.13 -8.32 11.91
CA VAL A 118 22.80 -8.71 13.29
C VAL A 118 22.89 -7.50 14.21
N ARG A 119 21.85 -7.27 15.00
CA ARG A 119 21.79 -6.21 16.01
C ARG A 119 21.17 -6.73 17.31
N PRO A 120 21.54 -6.18 18.48
CA PRO A 120 20.79 -6.40 19.69
C PRO A 120 19.31 -6.05 19.47
N ARG A 121 18.41 -6.72 20.18
CA ARG A 121 16.99 -6.39 20.15
C ARG A 121 16.67 -5.38 21.25
N TRP A 122 16.01 -4.28 20.90
CA TRP A 122 15.56 -3.29 21.87
C TRP A 122 14.11 -3.52 22.29
N SER A 123 13.78 -3.08 23.51
CA SER A 123 12.39 -3.02 23.95
C SER A 123 11.61 -2.02 23.11
N LYS A 124 10.43 -2.43 22.63
CA LYS A 124 9.55 -1.64 21.74
C LYS A 124 10.18 -1.25 20.39
N GLU A 125 11.12 -2.02 19.87
CA GLU A 125 11.56 -1.81 18.49
C GLU A 125 10.39 -2.04 17.51
N ILE A 126 10.36 -1.24 16.44
CA ILE A 126 9.36 -1.34 15.38
C ILE A 126 10.06 -1.72 14.09
N VAL A 127 9.69 -2.89 13.55
CA VAL A 127 10.16 -3.32 12.22
C VAL A 127 9.12 -2.91 11.19
N THR A 128 9.59 -2.26 10.12
CA THR A 128 8.80 -1.96 8.93
C THR A 128 9.41 -2.65 7.71
N ILE A 129 8.61 -3.48 7.05
CA ILE A 129 8.90 -4.02 5.72
C ILE A 129 7.76 -3.57 4.82
N PRO A 130 7.98 -2.65 3.86
CA PRO A 130 6.94 -2.05 3.03
C PRO A 130 5.94 -3.07 2.49
N HIS A 131 4.65 -2.80 2.71
CA HIS A 131 3.48 -3.63 2.37
C HIS A 131 3.39 -4.99 3.10
N MET A 132 4.43 -5.42 3.83
CA MET A 132 4.48 -6.76 4.45
C MET A 132 4.35 -6.74 5.96
N ILE A 133 5.09 -5.84 6.65
CA ILE A 133 5.16 -5.78 8.11
C ILE A 133 5.12 -4.33 8.56
N TYR A 134 4.16 -4.01 9.43
CA TYR A 134 4.09 -2.76 10.17
C TYR A 134 3.94 -3.09 11.66
N ASN A 135 5.04 -2.98 12.41
CA ASN A 135 5.09 -3.36 13.83
C ASN A 135 4.60 -4.81 14.11
N ASN A 136 5.01 -5.76 13.27
CA ASN A 136 4.58 -7.16 13.33
C ASN A 136 3.06 -7.39 13.14
N ASN A 137 2.36 -6.46 12.49
CA ASN A 137 0.95 -6.55 12.09
C ASN A 137 0.01 -6.86 13.27
N PRO A 138 -0.06 -5.97 14.28
CA PRO A 138 -0.75 -6.21 15.55
C PRO A 138 -2.28 -6.27 15.41
N SER A 139 -2.85 -5.64 14.38
CA SER A 139 -4.28 -5.64 14.11
C SER A 139 -4.73 -6.85 13.29
N ALA A 140 -3.80 -7.66 12.81
CA ALA A 140 -4.13 -8.83 12.03
C ALA A 140 -4.86 -9.88 12.89
N ASP A 141 -6.02 -10.32 12.41
CA ASP A 141 -6.80 -11.39 13.02
C ASP A 141 -5.91 -12.65 13.16
N PRO A 142 -5.77 -13.22 14.37
CA PRO A 142 -4.87 -14.35 14.62
C PRO A 142 -5.18 -15.60 13.78
N SER A 143 -6.39 -15.73 13.26
CA SER A 143 -6.77 -16.83 12.35
C SER A 143 -6.28 -16.64 10.91
N ARG A 144 -5.74 -15.47 10.59
CA ARG A 144 -5.28 -15.11 9.25
C ARG A 144 -3.78 -15.31 9.12
N VAL A 145 -3.38 -15.83 7.96
CA VAL A 145 -1.97 -16.00 7.62
C VAL A 145 -1.47 -14.71 6.99
N VAL A 146 -0.68 -13.97 7.76
CA VAL A 146 0.02 -12.75 7.37
C VAL A 146 1.50 -12.85 7.74
N PRO A 147 2.39 -12.08 7.08
CA PRO A 147 3.79 -11.99 7.47
C PRO A 147 3.96 -11.56 8.92
N ARG A 148 4.80 -12.28 9.68
CA ARG A 148 5.17 -11.96 11.05
C ARG A 148 6.62 -12.38 11.33
N LEU A 149 7.25 -11.68 12.26
CA LEU A 149 8.54 -12.01 12.86
C LEU A 149 8.33 -12.71 14.21
N GLY A 150 9.35 -13.46 14.66
CA GLY A 150 9.33 -14.16 15.95
C GLY A 150 8.47 -15.42 16.00
N LEU A 151 7.91 -15.85 14.86
CA LEU A 151 7.07 -17.06 14.74
C LEU A 151 7.80 -18.18 14.01
N GLY A 152 7.43 -19.44 14.32
CA GLY A 152 7.99 -20.62 13.67
C GLY A 152 9.43 -20.95 14.13
N PRO A 153 10.06 -21.98 13.56
CA PRO A 153 11.36 -22.47 14.00
C PRO A 153 12.50 -21.47 13.77
N ASP A 154 12.55 -20.82 12.60
CA ASP A 154 13.58 -19.84 12.26
C ASP A 154 13.15 -18.37 12.53
N LYS A 155 11.98 -18.14 13.14
CA LYS A 155 11.56 -16.84 13.72
C LYS A 155 11.58 -15.62 12.78
N GLY A 156 11.52 -15.81 11.46
CA GLY A 156 11.66 -14.71 10.51
C GLY A 156 10.69 -14.70 9.33
N PHE A 157 10.78 -13.64 8.55
CA PHE A 157 10.09 -13.46 7.27
C PHE A 157 11.08 -12.87 6.27
N ILE A 158 11.31 -13.59 5.16
CA ILE A 158 12.16 -13.19 4.04
C ILE A 158 11.36 -13.43 2.75
N CYS A 159 11.16 -12.37 1.98
CA CYS A 159 10.34 -12.41 0.77
C CYS A 159 11.11 -11.93 -0.46
N GLU A 160 10.52 -12.16 -1.63
CA GLU A 160 11.09 -11.77 -2.91
C GLU A 160 11.22 -10.25 -2.98
N GLU A 161 12.34 -9.73 -3.52
CA GLU A 161 12.52 -8.28 -3.69
C GLU A 161 11.34 -7.67 -4.46
N HIS A 162 10.89 -8.35 -5.53
CA HIS A 162 9.76 -7.93 -6.37
C HIS A 162 8.39 -7.94 -5.67
N ARG A 163 8.30 -8.38 -4.41
CA ARG A 163 7.09 -8.26 -3.58
C ARG A 163 6.98 -6.89 -2.91
N LEU A 164 8.12 -6.21 -2.74
CA LEU A 164 8.25 -5.00 -1.95
C LEU A 164 8.09 -3.76 -2.85
N PRO A 165 7.11 -2.87 -2.57
CA PRO A 165 6.97 -1.60 -3.29
C PRO A 165 8.20 -0.71 -3.13
N ILE A 166 8.83 -0.77 -1.95
CA ILE A 166 10.13 -0.22 -1.64
C ILE A 166 10.95 -1.39 -1.06
N PRO A 167 11.95 -1.94 -1.76
CA PRO A 167 12.78 -3.05 -1.30
C PRO A 167 13.66 -2.63 -0.12
N CYS A 168 13.07 -2.61 1.08
CA CYS A 168 13.70 -2.13 2.30
C CYS A 168 13.24 -2.93 3.53
N VAL A 169 14.12 -3.04 4.51
CA VAL A 169 13.78 -3.44 5.88
C VAL A 169 14.28 -2.33 6.79
N ASN A 170 13.39 -1.76 7.60
CA ASN A 170 13.75 -0.75 8.60
C ASN A 170 13.48 -1.28 10.00
N VAL A 171 14.41 -1.03 10.91
CA VAL A 171 14.23 -1.22 12.35
C VAL A 171 14.39 0.11 13.03
N GLU A 172 13.37 0.50 13.79
CA GLU A 172 13.36 1.68 14.64
C GLU A 172 13.39 1.27 16.11
N TRP A 173 14.13 1.98 16.96
CA TRP A 173 14.17 1.76 18.40
C TRP A 173 14.36 3.09 19.14
N THR A 174 14.11 3.07 20.45
CA THR A 174 14.38 4.22 21.32
C THR A 174 15.59 3.93 22.20
N GLU A 175 16.58 4.81 22.16
CA GLU A 175 17.76 4.77 23.02
C GLU A 175 17.97 6.16 23.62
N ALA A 176 18.16 6.24 24.94
CA ALA A 176 18.36 7.52 25.66
C ALA A 176 17.32 8.62 25.35
N ALA A 177 16.05 8.23 25.12
CA ALA A 177 14.92 9.08 24.74
C ALA A 177 14.95 9.65 23.30
N GLU A 178 15.87 9.19 22.47
CA GLU A 178 15.92 9.49 21.04
C GLU A 178 15.42 8.30 20.23
N ALA A 179 14.53 8.56 19.25
CA ALA A 179 14.13 7.55 18.28
C ALA A 179 15.24 7.43 17.23
N ARG A 180 15.77 6.21 17.04
CA ARG A 180 16.86 5.89 16.11
C ARG A 180 16.37 4.85 15.12
N PHE A 181 16.91 4.86 13.91
CA PHE A 181 16.57 3.88 12.88
C PHE A 181 17.81 3.33 12.16
N PHE A 182 17.63 2.15 11.58
CA PHE A 182 18.59 1.48 10.70
C PHE A 182 17.82 0.78 9.58
N SER A 183 18.15 1.12 8.34
CA SER A 183 17.48 0.64 7.14
C SER A 183 18.46 -0.07 6.20
N LEU A 184 18.02 -1.22 5.69
CA LEU A 184 18.68 -1.97 4.64
C LEU A 184 17.81 -1.97 3.39
N PHE A 185 18.27 -1.29 2.34
CA PHE A 185 17.66 -1.31 1.01
C PHE A 185 18.35 -2.36 0.13
N SER A 186 17.56 -3.04 -0.71
CA SER A 186 18.07 -3.72 -1.89
C SER A 186 17.91 -2.81 -3.11
N VAL A 187 18.91 -2.80 -3.99
CA VAL A 187 18.79 -2.29 -5.35
C VAL A 187 18.59 -3.52 -6.24
N PRO A 188 17.33 -3.89 -6.58
CA PRO A 188 17.05 -5.22 -7.07
C PRO A 188 17.71 -5.48 -8.43
N ALA A 189 18.41 -6.61 -8.51
CA ALA A 189 18.98 -7.14 -9.74
C ALA A 189 18.44 -8.55 -9.99
N TYR A 190 18.02 -8.80 -11.23
CA TYR A 190 17.40 -10.06 -11.63
C TYR A 190 18.32 -10.92 -12.49
N MET A 191 18.06 -12.22 -12.47
CA MET A 191 18.59 -13.17 -13.43
C MET A 191 17.44 -13.79 -14.21
N GLU A 192 17.52 -13.75 -15.53
CA GLU A 192 16.56 -14.43 -16.39
C GLU A 192 17.13 -15.78 -16.82
N ARG A 193 16.40 -16.85 -16.53
CA ARG A 193 16.76 -18.21 -16.95
C ARG A 193 16.48 -18.40 -18.45
N ALA A 194 17.03 -19.47 -19.02
CA ALA A 194 16.84 -19.80 -20.44
C ALA A 194 15.37 -19.96 -20.84
N ASP A 195 14.53 -20.48 -19.93
CA ASP A 195 13.07 -20.64 -20.07
C ASP A 195 12.29 -19.31 -19.96
N GLY A 196 12.96 -18.21 -19.62
CA GLY A 196 12.37 -16.88 -19.52
C GLY A 196 11.82 -16.52 -18.14
N VAL A 197 12.00 -17.39 -17.13
CA VAL A 197 11.62 -17.07 -15.75
C VAL A 197 12.63 -16.11 -15.13
N VAL A 198 12.12 -15.06 -14.50
CA VAL A 198 12.91 -14.01 -13.86
C VAL A 198 13.03 -14.28 -12.36
N HIS A 199 14.25 -14.36 -11.87
CA HIS A 199 14.57 -14.58 -10.47
C HIS A 199 15.20 -13.33 -9.85
N TYR A 200 14.75 -12.99 -8.65
CA TYR A 200 15.26 -11.87 -7.85
C TYR A 200 15.98 -12.38 -6.61
N GLY A 201 16.70 -11.48 -5.94
CA GLY A 201 17.11 -11.71 -4.57
C GLY A 201 15.91 -11.66 -3.62
N SER A 202 16.20 -11.74 -2.34
CA SER A 202 15.20 -11.66 -1.30
C SER A 202 15.66 -10.82 -0.12
N LEU A 203 14.69 -10.24 0.58
CA LEU A 203 14.91 -9.30 1.66
C LEU A 203 13.92 -9.57 2.79
N GLY A 204 14.35 -9.38 4.04
CA GLY A 204 13.47 -9.54 5.19
C GLY A 204 14.18 -9.41 6.53
N ALA A 205 13.59 -10.01 7.57
CA ALA A 205 14.14 -9.98 8.92
C ALA A 205 13.91 -11.30 9.66
N ILE A 206 14.80 -11.58 10.61
CA ILE A 206 14.64 -12.60 11.65
C ILE A 206 14.63 -11.89 12.99
N GLN A 207 13.68 -12.22 13.87
CA GLN A 207 13.60 -11.64 15.20
C GLN A 207 13.64 -12.74 16.26
N GLU A 208 14.76 -12.81 16.97
CA GLU A 208 14.95 -13.74 18.09
C GLU A 208 14.66 -13.04 19.43
N GLU A 209 15.02 -13.67 20.54
CA GLU A 209 14.74 -13.14 21.88
C GLU A 209 15.62 -11.92 22.20
N ASP A 210 16.90 -11.99 21.85
CA ASP A 210 17.95 -11.02 22.19
C ASP A 210 18.50 -10.25 20.98
N ARG A 211 18.14 -10.65 19.76
CA ARG A 211 18.66 -10.05 18.53
C ARG A 211 17.63 -9.94 17.41
N THR A 212 17.84 -8.94 16.54
CA THR A 212 17.10 -8.74 15.30
C THR A 212 18.10 -8.67 14.15
N MET A 213 17.84 -9.43 13.09
CA MET A 213 18.73 -9.60 11.94
C MET A 213 18.00 -9.17 10.69
N LEU A 214 18.53 -8.16 9.98
CA LEU A 214 18.02 -7.80 8.66
C LEU A 214 18.73 -8.68 7.64
N ALA A 215 17.96 -9.40 6.82
CA ALA A 215 18.47 -10.39 5.88
C ALA A 215 18.35 -9.90 4.45
N ALA A 216 19.45 -10.00 3.70
CA ALA A 216 19.52 -9.78 2.26
C ALA A 216 20.15 -11.00 1.60
N MET A 217 19.38 -11.76 0.84
CA MET A 217 19.77 -13.09 0.36
C MET A 217 19.71 -13.18 -1.17
N SER A 218 20.39 -14.17 -1.73
CA SER A 218 20.47 -14.43 -3.17
C SER A 218 19.13 -14.80 -3.82
N GLY A 219 18.13 -15.18 -3.03
CA GLY A 219 16.78 -15.52 -3.51
C GLY A 219 15.98 -16.47 -2.60
N VAL A 220 16.59 -17.06 -1.57
CA VAL A 220 15.91 -17.96 -0.62
C VAL A 220 14.87 -17.22 0.22
N LEU A 221 13.77 -17.91 0.53
CA LEU A 221 12.61 -17.32 1.21
C LEU A 221 12.35 -17.99 2.55
N MET A 222 11.59 -17.30 3.38
CA MET A 222 11.08 -17.79 4.65
C MET A 222 9.78 -17.07 4.98
N PHE A 223 8.77 -17.82 5.41
CA PHE A 223 7.49 -17.24 5.80
C PHE A 223 7.13 -17.70 7.20
N ASN A 224 7.09 -16.76 8.16
CA ASN A 224 6.78 -17.01 9.56
C ASN A 224 7.62 -18.14 10.17
N GLY A 225 8.93 -18.11 9.91
CA GLY A 225 9.93 -19.06 10.40
C GLY A 225 10.05 -20.35 9.59
N GLU A 226 9.17 -20.60 8.62
CA GLU A 226 9.27 -21.77 7.74
C GLU A 226 10.07 -21.41 6.47
N LYS A 227 11.21 -22.05 6.28
CA LYS A 227 12.08 -21.85 5.10
C LYS A 227 11.45 -22.44 3.84
N ASP A 228 11.83 -21.87 2.69
CA ASP A 228 11.35 -22.29 1.36
C ASP A 228 9.81 -22.23 1.25
N LEU A 229 9.21 -21.30 1.97
CA LEU A 229 7.78 -21.03 1.96
C LEU A 229 7.54 -19.57 1.57
N TYR A 230 6.48 -19.33 0.81
CA TYR A 230 6.10 -18.01 0.33
C TYR A 230 4.59 -17.85 0.25
N TYR A 231 4.14 -16.61 0.17
CA TYR A 231 2.72 -16.26 0.13
C TYR A 231 2.18 -16.27 -1.29
N VAL A 232 1.23 -17.16 -1.56
CA VAL A 232 0.70 -17.44 -2.92
C VAL A 232 -0.73 -16.96 -3.11
N GLY A 233 -1.40 -16.56 -2.04
CA GLY A 233 -2.78 -16.10 -2.08
C GLY A 233 -3.27 -15.74 -0.70
N LYS A 234 -4.44 -15.12 -0.63
CA LYS A 234 -5.06 -14.74 0.64
C LYS A 234 -5.21 -15.94 1.57
N ASN A 235 -4.58 -15.86 2.75
CA ASN A 235 -4.46 -16.93 3.75
C ASN A 235 -3.84 -18.24 3.22
N LYS A 236 -3.01 -18.17 2.18
CA LYS A 236 -2.40 -19.34 1.55
C LYS A 236 -0.91 -19.15 1.34
N THR A 237 -0.14 -20.08 1.86
CA THR A 237 1.27 -20.26 1.59
C THR A 237 1.49 -21.48 0.70
N GLY A 238 2.64 -21.54 0.04
CA GLY A 238 3.04 -22.69 -0.76
C GLY A 238 4.55 -22.90 -0.71
N PRO A 239 5.05 -24.05 -1.18
CA PRO A 239 6.49 -24.30 -1.27
C PRO A 239 7.14 -23.46 -2.37
N TYR A 240 8.33 -22.95 -2.10
CA TYR A 240 9.14 -22.18 -3.03
C TYR A 240 10.45 -22.90 -3.33
N HIS A 241 10.69 -23.21 -4.60
CA HIS A 241 11.88 -23.96 -5.01
C HIS A 241 12.93 -23.11 -5.74
N GLY A 242 12.63 -21.83 -6.02
CA GLY A 242 13.43 -20.98 -6.91
C GLY A 242 14.54 -20.15 -6.27
N GLY A 243 14.79 -20.29 -4.96
CA GLY A 243 15.66 -19.39 -4.21
C GLY A 243 17.15 -19.70 -4.21
N TYR A 244 17.53 -20.84 -4.79
CA TYR A 244 18.90 -21.36 -4.77
C TYR A 244 19.52 -21.32 -6.16
N LEU A 245 20.83 -21.15 -6.20
CA LEU A 245 21.60 -21.03 -7.44
C LEU A 245 22.67 -22.10 -7.54
N ASP A 246 22.86 -22.63 -8.75
CA ASP A 246 23.99 -23.50 -9.04
C ASP A 246 25.16 -22.66 -9.55
N PHE A 247 26.21 -22.53 -8.75
CA PHE A 247 27.43 -21.82 -9.12
C PHE A 247 28.34 -22.75 -9.92
N THR A 248 28.26 -22.69 -11.25
CA THR A 248 29.24 -23.34 -12.13
C THR A 248 30.63 -22.71 -11.96
N PRO A 249 31.73 -23.40 -12.28
CA PRO A 249 33.07 -22.82 -12.26
C PRO A 249 33.13 -21.48 -13.01
N GLY A 250 33.63 -20.44 -12.35
CA GLY A 250 33.70 -19.07 -12.88
C GLY A 250 32.39 -18.27 -12.84
N LEU A 251 31.28 -18.84 -12.35
CA LEU A 251 30.05 -18.06 -12.14
C LEU A 251 30.28 -17.04 -11.03
N SER A 252 29.83 -15.81 -11.29
CA SER A 252 29.82 -14.71 -10.34
C SER A 252 28.41 -14.15 -10.16
N LEU A 253 28.01 -13.94 -8.91
CA LEU A 253 26.77 -13.28 -8.53
C LEU A 253 27.10 -11.93 -7.89
N THR A 254 26.66 -10.84 -8.50
CA THR A 254 26.78 -9.50 -7.93
C THR A 254 25.41 -8.99 -7.48
N LYS A 255 25.35 -8.43 -6.27
CA LYS A 255 24.17 -7.76 -5.69
C LYS A 255 24.55 -6.39 -5.15
N GLN A 256 23.57 -5.49 -5.16
CA GLN A 256 23.71 -4.11 -4.72
C GLN A 256 22.73 -3.82 -3.61
N TYR A 257 23.22 -3.24 -2.52
CA TYR A 257 22.42 -2.83 -1.37
C TYR A 257 22.78 -1.39 -0.99
N ALA A 258 21.94 -0.78 -0.16
CA ALA A 258 22.25 0.51 0.45
C ALA A 258 21.83 0.51 1.93
N LEU A 259 22.64 1.09 2.79
CA LEU A 259 22.33 1.27 4.20
C LEU A 259 22.02 2.74 4.48
N ASP A 260 21.04 2.93 5.37
CA ASP A 260 20.72 4.22 5.95
C ASP A 260 20.55 4.12 7.47
N TRP A 261 20.87 5.19 8.18
CA TRP A 261 20.72 5.29 9.63
C TRP A 261 20.61 6.74 10.07
N GLY A 262 20.00 6.95 11.24
CA GLY A 262 19.85 8.28 11.82
C GLY A 262 18.80 8.33 12.92
N ALA A 263 18.46 9.55 13.33
CA ALA A 263 17.37 9.82 14.24
C ALA A 263 16.04 9.94 13.49
N ALA A 264 14.96 9.47 14.10
CA ALA A 264 13.59 9.73 13.64
C ALA A 264 12.97 10.86 14.48
N ASP A 265 12.11 11.67 13.87
CA ASP A 265 11.48 12.82 14.57
C ASP A 265 10.65 12.36 15.78
N HIS A 266 9.95 11.23 15.63
CA HIS A 266 9.10 10.63 16.65
C HIS A 266 9.16 9.11 16.60
N HIS A 267 8.91 8.49 17.74
CA HIS A 267 8.78 7.03 17.82
C HIS A 267 7.62 6.53 16.95
N GLY A 268 7.83 5.46 16.19
CA GLY A 268 6.89 4.86 15.25
C GLY A 268 6.93 5.48 13.86
N GLN A 269 7.69 6.54 13.63
CA GLN A 269 7.75 7.27 12.36
C GLN A 269 9.00 6.97 11.52
N GLY A 270 9.82 5.98 11.88
CA GLY A 270 11.01 5.59 11.10
C GLY A 270 10.70 5.14 9.67
N PHE A 271 9.46 4.73 9.38
CA PHE A 271 9.02 4.42 8.01
C PHE A 271 9.02 5.65 7.07
N ARG A 272 9.04 6.87 7.61
CA ARG A 272 9.06 8.09 6.78
C ARG A 272 10.40 8.23 6.06
N GLU A 273 11.48 7.82 6.71
CA GLU A 273 12.82 7.83 6.14
C GLU A 273 12.97 6.84 4.98
N ILE A 274 12.34 5.66 5.06
CA ILE A 274 12.39 4.71 3.94
C ILE A 274 11.64 5.20 2.70
N VAL A 275 10.60 6.01 2.87
CA VAL A 275 9.88 6.64 1.77
C VAL A 275 10.75 7.73 1.14
N ARG A 276 11.29 8.63 1.97
CA ARG A 276 12.19 9.71 1.52
C ARG A 276 13.39 9.16 0.75
N LYS A 277 14.11 8.20 1.33
CA LYS A 277 15.28 7.58 0.69
C LYS A 277 14.94 6.63 -0.44
N GLY A 278 13.81 5.94 -0.39
CA GLY A 278 13.31 5.13 -1.52
C GLY A 278 13.07 5.99 -2.76
N LEU A 279 12.53 7.19 -2.60
CA LEU A 279 12.28 8.12 -3.72
C LEU A 279 13.58 8.64 -4.36
N GLU A 280 14.60 8.91 -3.54
CA GLU A 280 15.93 9.29 -4.03
C GLU A 280 16.60 8.11 -4.74
N LEU A 281 16.55 6.92 -4.12
CA LEU A 281 17.23 5.72 -4.60
C LEU A 281 16.66 5.19 -5.92
N PHE A 282 15.34 5.13 -6.04
CA PHE A 282 14.68 4.52 -7.20
C PHE A 282 14.20 5.54 -8.23
N ALA A 283 14.13 6.83 -7.87
CA ALA A 283 13.71 7.93 -8.72
C ALA A 283 12.51 7.56 -9.63
N PRO A 284 11.36 7.16 -9.04
CA PRO A 284 10.28 6.52 -9.78
C PRO A 284 9.74 7.39 -10.92
N ILE A 285 9.58 6.77 -12.09
CA ILE A 285 8.87 7.33 -13.24
C ILE A 285 7.77 6.33 -13.62
N GLY A 286 6.52 6.72 -13.38
CA GLY A 286 5.35 5.91 -13.73
C GLY A 286 5.00 5.99 -15.21
N ALA A 287 4.27 4.98 -15.69
CA ALA A 287 3.69 5.01 -17.03
C ALA A 287 2.59 6.08 -17.13
N LYS A 288 2.40 6.61 -18.35
CA LYS A 288 1.31 7.52 -18.71
C LYS A 288 0.74 7.10 -20.07
N PRO A 289 -0.05 6.03 -20.14
CA PRO A 289 -0.52 5.47 -21.41
C PRO A 289 -1.60 6.33 -22.08
N HIS A 290 -2.26 7.20 -21.33
CA HIS A 290 -3.40 8.00 -21.80
C HIS A 290 -3.25 9.46 -21.38
N SER A 291 -3.75 10.37 -22.22
CA SER A 291 -4.03 11.74 -21.83
C SER A 291 -5.19 11.79 -20.83
N LEU A 292 -5.39 12.95 -20.19
CA LEU A 292 -6.51 13.13 -19.27
C LEU A 292 -7.86 12.98 -19.99
N GLU A 293 -7.99 13.58 -21.17
CA GLU A 293 -9.19 13.51 -22.00
C GLU A 293 -9.49 12.07 -22.46
N GLU A 294 -8.46 11.33 -22.87
CA GLU A 294 -8.61 9.92 -23.25
C GLU A 294 -9.07 9.06 -22.07
N MET A 295 -8.53 9.28 -20.86
CA MET A 295 -8.98 8.57 -19.66
C MET A 295 -10.45 8.85 -19.34
N ILE A 296 -10.87 10.12 -19.43
CA ILE A 296 -12.26 10.52 -19.22
C ILE A 296 -13.16 9.83 -20.24
N GLN A 297 -12.83 9.90 -21.53
CA GLN A 297 -13.64 9.28 -22.59
C GLN A 297 -13.75 7.75 -22.42
N LEU A 298 -12.64 7.08 -22.13
CA LEU A 298 -12.64 5.63 -21.91
C LEU A 298 -13.52 5.27 -20.70
N LYS A 299 -13.34 5.95 -19.55
CA LYS A 299 -14.12 5.64 -18.36
C LYS A 299 -15.58 6.09 -18.46
N GLN A 300 -15.89 7.12 -19.23
CA GLN A 300 -17.26 7.49 -19.58
C GLN A 300 -17.96 6.35 -20.34
N ASN A 301 -17.29 5.72 -21.31
CA ASN A 301 -17.87 4.58 -22.02
C ASN A 301 -18.21 3.41 -21.07
N ALA A 302 -17.34 3.11 -20.11
CA ALA A 302 -17.61 2.09 -19.10
C ALA A 302 -18.71 2.50 -18.11
N LEU A 303 -18.81 3.78 -17.75
CA LEU A 303 -19.88 4.34 -16.91
C LEU A 303 -21.25 4.18 -17.59
N ASP A 304 -21.35 4.53 -18.87
CA ASP A 304 -22.59 4.44 -19.65
C ASP A 304 -23.16 3.02 -19.64
N ASP A 305 -22.29 2.03 -19.70
CA ASP A 305 -22.66 0.62 -19.63
C ASP A 305 -23.15 0.19 -18.23
N ARG A 306 -22.91 0.96 -17.16
CA ARG A 306 -23.35 0.61 -15.80
C ARG A 306 -24.75 1.10 -15.46
N TRP A 307 -25.30 2.07 -16.19
CA TRP A 307 -26.63 2.60 -15.90
C TRP A 307 -27.72 1.54 -16.13
N ARG A 308 -28.56 1.29 -15.13
CA ARG A 308 -29.74 0.41 -15.25
C ARG A 308 -30.93 1.05 -14.56
N THR A 309 -32.10 0.67 -15.05
CA THR A 309 -33.38 0.96 -14.42
C THR A 309 -34.25 -0.30 -14.44
N ASP A 310 -35.29 -0.33 -13.61
CA ASP A 310 -36.35 -1.35 -13.69
C ASP A 310 -37.75 -0.74 -13.79
N GLU A 311 -38.74 -1.60 -14.00
CA GLU A 311 -40.16 -1.22 -14.10
C GLU A 311 -40.78 -0.76 -12.79
N HIS A 312 -40.11 -1.00 -11.65
CA HIS A 312 -40.53 -0.59 -10.32
C HIS A 312 -39.96 0.77 -9.90
N GLY A 313 -39.23 1.44 -10.78
CA GLY A 313 -38.64 2.75 -10.55
C GLY A 313 -37.28 2.70 -9.84
N ALA A 314 -36.64 1.53 -9.80
CA ALA A 314 -35.24 1.45 -9.40
C ALA A 314 -34.35 2.06 -10.47
N ALA A 315 -33.39 2.87 -10.03
CA ALA A 315 -32.46 3.56 -10.92
C ALA A 315 -31.09 3.64 -10.25
N GLY A 316 -30.03 3.34 -11.00
CA GLY A 316 -28.67 3.37 -10.47
C GLY A 316 -27.64 2.70 -11.36
N TYR A 317 -26.44 2.54 -10.81
CA TYR A 317 -25.29 1.99 -11.51
C TYR A 317 -24.95 0.61 -10.97
N VAL A 318 -24.94 -0.39 -11.84
CA VAL A 318 -24.67 -1.78 -11.43
C VAL A 318 -23.20 -2.02 -11.12
N LYS A 319 -22.96 -2.75 -10.04
CA LYS A 319 -21.62 -3.12 -9.60
C LYS A 319 -20.85 -3.91 -10.66
N PHE A 320 -21.52 -4.87 -11.30
CA PHE A 320 -20.97 -5.67 -12.38
C PHE A 320 -21.86 -5.52 -13.60
N SER A 321 -21.24 -5.25 -14.75
CA SER A 321 -21.91 -5.25 -16.03
C SER A 321 -22.23 -6.67 -16.50
N ASP A 322 -23.38 -6.82 -17.14
CA ASP A 322 -23.85 -7.99 -17.87
C ASP A 322 -23.53 -7.94 -19.37
N SER A 323 -22.92 -6.86 -19.86
CA SER A 323 -22.67 -6.61 -21.29
C SER A 323 -21.42 -7.30 -21.86
N ASN A 324 -20.63 -8.01 -21.04
CA ASN A 324 -19.47 -8.74 -21.55
C ASN A 324 -19.89 -10.00 -22.32
N GLU A 325 -19.56 -10.07 -23.61
CA GLU A 325 -19.94 -11.20 -24.50
C GLU A 325 -18.90 -12.33 -24.48
N PHE A 326 -17.63 -11.99 -24.22
CA PHE A 326 -16.55 -12.97 -24.09
C PHE A 326 -15.60 -12.57 -22.96
N GLY A 327 -15.00 -13.58 -22.31
CA GLY A 327 -14.26 -13.38 -21.07
C GLY A 327 -15.07 -13.77 -19.84
N ASN A 328 -14.93 -13.01 -18.75
CA ASN A 328 -15.57 -13.34 -17.47
C ASN A 328 -16.88 -12.56 -17.32
N VAL A 329 -18.00 -13.20 -17.62
CA VAL A 329 -19.33 -12.65 -17.32
C VAL A 329 -19.59 -12.86 -15.83
N SER A 330 -19.91 -11.78 -15.10
CA SER A 330 -20.29 -11.91 -13.70
C SER A 330 -21.49 -12.84 -13.59
N LYS A 331 -21.36 -13.93 -12.83
CA LYS A 331 -22.46 -14.83 -12.51
C LYS A 331 -23.35 -14.30 -11.39
N ARG A 332 -23.02 -13.14 -10.81
CA ARG A 332 -23.82 -12.51 -9.76
C ARG A 332 -25.00 -11.78 -10.41
N PRO A 333 -26.20 -11.85 -9.82
CA PRO A 333 -27.32 -11.02 -10.24
C PRO A 333 -26.94 -9.54 -10.26
N LEU A 334 -27.56 -8.78 -11.17
CA LEU A 334 -27.42 -7.34 -11.23
C LEU A 334 -27.89 -6.73 -9.91
N HIS A 335 -27.04 -5.87 -9.35
CA HIS A 335 -27.33 -5.15 -8.14
C HIS A 335 -26.62 -3.80 -8.13
N TYR A 336 -27.27 -2.80 -7.53
CA TYR A 336 -26.62 -1.59 -7.08
C TYR A 336 -25.91 -1.87 -5.76
N MET A 337 -24.73 -1.32 -5.58
CA MET A 337 -24.02 -1.36 -4.30
C MET A 337 -23.53 0.04 -3.97
N TYR A 338 -23.90 0.51 -2.79
CA TYR A 338 -23.60 1.85 -2.30
C TYR A 338 -22.33 1.78 -1.44
N GLY A 339 -21.35 2.62 -1.77
CA GLY A 339 -19.99 2.52 -1.23
C GLY A 339 -19.29 1.20 -1.58
N TRP A 340 -18.22 0.91 -0.84
CA TRP A 340 -17.29 -0.20 -1.01
C TRP A 340 -16.90 -0.42 -2.48
N THR A 341 -17.20 -1.60 -3.04
CA THR A 341 -16.82 -1.95 -4.42
C THR A 341 -17.86 -1.50 -5.45
N GLY A 342 -19.00 -0.93 -5.03
CA GLY A 342 -20.06 -0.47 -5.92
C GLY A 342 -19.98 1.03 -6.25
N GLN A 343 -19.75 1.89 -5.25
CA GLN A 343 -19.60 3.34 -5.44
C GLN A 343 -20.74 3.98 -6.26
N CYS A 344 -21.99 3.51 -6.09
CA CYS A 344 -23.13 3.91 -6.94
C CYS A 344 -23.35 5.43 -6.98
N LEU A 345 -23.31 6.12 -5.84
CA LEU A 345 -23.47 7.59 -5.81
C LEU A 345 -22.25 8.33 -6.37
N LYS A 346 -21.02 7.81 -6.21
CA LYS A 346 -19.85 8.39 -6.90
C LYS A 346 -19.97 8.32 -8.42
N LEU A 347 -20.54 7.24 -8.96
CA LEU A 347 -20.82 7.13 -10.41
C LEU A 347 -21.90 8.12 -10.82
N ALA A 348 -22.96 8.28 -10.02
CA ALA A 348 -23.99 9.29 -10.23
C ALA A 348 -23.39 10.71 -10.26
N TRP A 349 -22.48 11.02 -9.34
CA TRP A 349 -21.73 12.28 -9.33
C TRP A 349 -20.94 12.49 -10.63
N CYS A 350 -20.23 11.44 -11.10
CA CYS A 350 -19.47 11.52 -12.33
C CYS A 350 -20.37 11.77 -13.55
N ASP A 351 -21.52 11.09 -13.63
CA ASP A 351 -22.47 11.25 -14.73
C ASP A 351 -23.05 12.66 -14.73
N ALA A 352 -23.49 13.17 -13.57
CA ALA A 352 -23.96 14.55 -13.45
C ALA A 352 -22.88 15.57 -13.84
N LYS A 353 -21.64 15.42 -13.36
CA LYS A 353 -20.53 16.33 -13.70
C LYS A 353 -20.27 16.35 -15.21
N LEU A 354 -20.23 15.20 -15.87
CA LEU A 354 -20.15 15.11 -17.32
C LEU A 354 -21.36 15.77 -18.00
N GLY A 355 -22.57 15.56 -17.46
CA GLY A 355 -23.80 16.20 -17.91
C GLY A 355 -23.72 17.72 -17.87
N PHE A 356 -23.22 18.30 -16.78
CA PHE A 356 -23.03 19.75 -16.66
C PHE A 356 -21.97 20.29 -17.64
N ILE A 357 -20.83 19.61 -17.77
CA ILE A 357 -19.76 20.01 -18.70
C ILE A 357 -20.25 19.96 -20.16
N GLN A 358 -20.99 18.91 -20.52
CA GLN A 358 -21.39 18.62 -21.90
C GLN A 358 -22.77 19.21 -22.27
N GLY A 359 -23.51 19.75 -21.31
CA GLY A 359 -24.89 20.23 -21.51
C GLY A 359 -25.90 19.10 -21.76
N LEU A 360 -25.70 17.92 -21.16
CA LEU A 360 -26.54 16.74 -21.34
C LEU A 360 -27.46 16.51 -20.13
N GLU A 361 -28.73 16.93 -20.27
CA GLU A 361 -29.75 16.85 -19.21
C GLU A 361 -30.04 15.40 -18.78
N ASP A 362 -30.01 14.43 -19.70
CA ASP A 362 -30.30 13.02 -19.37
C ASP A 362 -29.33 12.49 -18.30
N ARG A 363 -28.04 12.86 -18.38
CA ARG A 363 -27.00 12.45 -17.40
C ARG A 363 -27.22 13.09 -16.03
N ILE A 364 -27.65 14.35 -16.01
CA ILE A 364 -28.02 15.04 -14.76
C ILE A 364 -29.23 14.33 -14.14
N SER A 365 -30.24 14.00 -14.96
CA SER A 365 -31.43 13.28 -14.52
C SER A 365 -31.13 11.87 -14.00
N HIS A 366 -30.16 11.15 -14.59
CA HIS A 366 -29.71 9.86 -14.05
C HIS A 366 -29.21 9.98 -12.60
N CYS A 367 -28.45 11.02 -12.30
CA CYS A 367 -27.99 11.28 -10.94
C CYS A 367 -29.16 11.56 -9.99
N GLU A 368 -30.10 12.42 -10.39
CA GLU A 368 -31.30 12.73 -9.61
C GLU A 368 -32.09 11.46 -9.29
N GLN A 369 -32.35 10.63 -10.32
CA GLN A 369 -33.07 9.36 -10.18
C GLN A 369 -32.36 8.36 -9.25
N ALA A 370 -31.04 8.23 -9.38
CA ALA A 370 -30.26 7.32 -8.55
C ALA A 370 -30.22 7.72 -7.08
N VAL A 371 -30.09 9.04 -6.81
CA VAL A 371 -30.13 9.58 -5.45
C VAL A 371 -31.52 9.43 -4.86
N ASP A 372 -32.57 9.82 -5.59
CA ASP A 372 -33.96 9.75 -5.12
C ASP A 372 -34.39 8.31 -4.81
N PHE A 373 -34.03 7.36 -5.68
CA PHE A 373 -34.29 5.95 -5.45
C PHE A 373 -33.61 5.46 -4.16
N TYR A 374 -32.31 5.74 -3.99
CA TYR A 374 -31.58 5.36 -2.78
C TYR A 374 -32.22 5.97 -1.53
N LEU A 375 -32.44 7.29 -1.51
CA LEU A 375 -32.92 7.98 -0.32
C LEU A 375 -34.33 7.55 0.10
N ARG A 376 -35.19 7.22 -0.87
CA ARG A 376 -36.55 6.77 -0.62
C ARG A 376 -36.59 5.32 -0.13
N GLU A 377 -35.90 4.41 -0.83
CA GLU A 377 -36.10 2.97 -0.66
C GLU A 377 -35.11 2.33 0.33
N SER A 378 -33.95 2.94 0.59
CA SER A 378 -32.88 2.33 1.39
C SER A 378 -33.05 2.48 2.92
N ARG A 379 -34.12 3.13 3.39
CA ARG A 379 -34.30 3.46 4.82
C ARG A 379 -34.42 2.20 5.67
N THR A 380 -33.84 2.22 6.87
CA THR A 380 -34.11 1.22 7.92
C THR A 380 -35.00 1.82 9.02
N ASP A 381 -35.31 1.03 10.05
CA ASP A 381 -36.06 1.49 11.23
C ASP A 381 -35.27 2.52 12.08
N VAL A 382 -33.96 2.64 11.85
CA VAL A 382 -33.09 3.59 12.56
C VAL A 382 -32.74 4.74 11.63
N ALA A 383 -33.14 5.95 12.01
CA ALA A 383 -32.83 7.17 11.25
C ALA A 383 -31.31 7.31 11.03
N GLY A 384 -30.92 7.58 9.79
CA GLY A 384 -29.52 7.72 9.38
C GLY A 384 -28.81 6.41 9.01
N ILE A 385 -29.40 5.25 9.31
CA ILE A 385 -28.91 3.96 8.82
C ILE A 385 -29.67 3.60 7.54
N ARG A 386 -28.92 3.11 6.55
CA ARG A 386 -29.43 2.78 5.21
C ARG A 386 -28.84 1.47 4.71
N HIS A 387 -29.66 0.70 4.01
CA HIS A 387 -29.25 -0.55 3.37
C HIS A 387 -28.17 -0.32 2.31
N GLY A 388 -27.26 -1.29 2.15
CA GLY A 388 -26.03 -1.11 1.36
C GLY A 388 -26.08 -1.59 -0.10
N ALA A 389 -27.02 -2.47 -0.45
CA ALA A 389 -27.14 -2.99 -1.80
C ALA A 389 -28.60 -3.29 -2.18
N TYR A 390 -28.92 -3.14 -3.47
CA TYR A 390 -30.25 -3.44 -4.01
C TYR A 390 -30.14 -4.41 -5.17
N ARG A 391 -30.78 -5.58 -5.08
CA ARG A 391 -30.78 -6.59 -6.14
C ARG A 391 -31.95 -6.36 -7.10
N LEU A 392 -31.64 -6.11 -8.38
CA LEU A 392 -32.62 -5.64 -9.37
C LEU A 392 -33.65 -6.71 -9.69
N ALA A 393 -33.23 -7.96 -9.90
CA ALA A 393 -34.14 -9.02 -10.30
C ALA A 393 -35.12 -9.40 -9.19
N GLU A 394 -34.70 -9.32 -7.93
CA GLU A 394 -35.52 -9.65 -6.77
C GLU A 394 -36.31 -8.46 -6.21
N GLY A 395 -35.95 -7.23 -6.59
CA GLY A 395 -36.53 -6.01 -6.03
C GLY A 395 -36.28 -5.84 -4.53
N GLN A 396 -35.12 -6.30 -4.03
CA GLN A 396 -34.84 -6.42 -2.60
C GLN A 396 -33.54 -5.75 -2.18
N TRP A 397 -33.57 -5.09 -1.03
CA TRP A 397 -32.39 -4.63 -0.32
C TRP A 397 -31.64 -5.79 0.34
N ASP A 398 -30.33 -5.70 0.34
CA ASP A 398 -29.40 -6.68 0.91
C ASP A 398 -28.33 -5.95 1.73
N ASP A 399 -27.86 -6.63 2.78
CA ASP A 399 -26.92 -6.08 3.74
C ASP A 399 -25.67 -6.95 3.86
N PHE A 400 -24.62 -6.38 4.44
CA PHE A 400 -23.45 -7.17 4.79
C PHE A 400 -23.82 -8.14 5.91
N ASN A 401 -23.08 -9.24 6.01
CA ASN A 401 -23.27 -10.21 7.08
C ASN A 401 -22.03 -10.26 7.96
N TRP A 402 -22.21 -10.07 9.27
CA TRP A 402 -21.18 -10.19 10.29
C TRP A 402 -21.65 -11.16 11.36
N ASN A 403 -20.89 -12.23 11.62
CA ASN A 403 -21.28 -13.28 12.58
C ASN A 403 -22.71 -13.82 12.37
N LYS A 404 -23.14 -13.95 11.09
CA LYS A 404 -24.50 -14.39 10.66
C LYS A 404 -25.63 -13.39 11.00
N GLN A 405 -25.31 -12.15 11.32
CA GLN A 405 -26.27 -11.07 11.49
C GLN A 405 -26.13 -10.05 10.36
N ALA A 406 -27.26 -9.49 9.93
CA ALA A 406 -27.27 -8.40 8.97
C ALA A 406 -26.66 -7.15 9.61
N VAL A 407 -25.75 -6.50 8.89
CA VAL A 407 -25.06 -5.28 9.34
C VAL A 407 -24.91 -4.30 8.20
N VAL A 408 -24.83 -3.02 8.56
CA VAL A 408 -24.42 -1.93 7.68
C VAL A 408 -22.96 -1.60 7.96
N SER A 409 -22.09 -1.71 6.96
CA SER A 409 -20.68 -1.36 7.11
C SER A 409 -20.49 0.15 7.29
N SER A 410 -19.73 0.57 8.29
CA SER A 410 -19.36 1.97 8.48
C SER A 410 -18.61 2.53 7.27
N ARG A 411 -17.75 1.73 6.64
CA ARG A 411 -17.05 2.13 5.41
C ARG A 411 -18.05 2.41 4.29
N ALA A 412 -18.89 1.44 3.96
CA ALA A 412 -19.81 1.56 2.83
C ALA A 412 -20.84 2.70 3.04
N LEU A 413 -21.42 2.80 4.23
CA LEU A 413 -22.36 3.86 4.57
C LEU A 413 -21.67 5.22 4.58
N GLY A 414 -20.50 5.35 5.24
CA GLY A 414 -19.75 6.60 5.30
C GLY A 414 -19.33 7.11 3.92
N GLU A 415 -18.83 6.25 3.04
CA GLU A 415 -18.53 6.60 1.65
C GLU A 415 -19.79 7.10 0.91
N THR A 416 -20.91 6.41 1.06
CA THR A 416 -22.17 6.76 0.39
C THR A 416 -22.70 8.12 0.84
N ILE A 417 -22.67 8.40 2.15
CA ILE A 417 -23.14 9.69 2.69
C ILE A 417 -22.16 10.82 2.34
N ALA A 418 -20.85 10.53 2.29
CA ALA A 418 -19.87 11.48 1.78
C ALA A 418 -20.13 11.82 0.29
N ASP A 419 -20.45 10.83 -0.54
CA ASP A 419 -20.80 11.03 -1.94
C ASP A 419 -22.11 11.82 -2.11
N LEU A 420 -23.12 11.57 -1.28
CA LEU A 420 -24.35 12.38 -1.26
C LEU A 420 -24.05 13.86 -0.99
N ALA A 421 -23.17 14.14 -0.01
CA ALA A 421 -22.76 15.50 0.26
C ALA A 421 -22.01 16.15 -0.92
N GLU A 422 -21.15 15.40 -1.62
CA GLU A 422 -20.47 15.88 -2.83
C GLU A 422 -21.45 16.16 -3.99
N ILE A 423 -22.50 15.35 -4.16
CA ILE A 423 -23.54 15.60 -5.16
C ILE A 423 -24.31 16.89 -4.83
N ILE A 424 -24.69 17.09 -3.57
CA ILE A 424 -25.37 18.32 -3.13
C ILE A 424 -24.48 19.55 -3.41
N LEU A 425 -23.19 19.45 -3.12
CA LEU A 425 -22.23 20.53 -3.40
C LEU A 425 -22.09 20.79 -4.90
N LEU A 426 -21.96 19.74 -5.73
CA LEU A 426 -21.90 19.86 -7.18
C LEU A 426 -23.14 20.56 -7.76
N PHE A 427 -24.34 20.15 -7.34
CA PHE A 427 -25.58 20.74 -7.84
C PHE A 427 -25.68 22.22 -7.48
N ARG A 428 -25.31 22.58 -6.24
CA ARG A 428 -25.24 23.99 -5.81
C ARG A 428 -24.23 24.80 -6.61
N GLU A 429 -23.03 24.24 -6.84
CA GLU A 429 -21.98 24.87 -7.63
C GLU A 429 -22.45 25.16 -9.06
N MET A 430 -23.18 24.21 -9.66
CA MET A 430 -23.71 24.30 -11.03
C MET A 430 -25.04 25.06 -11.12
N GLY A 431 -25.58 25.55 -10.00
CA GLY A 431 -26.86 26.28 -9.96
C GLY A 431 -28.09 25.41 -10.22
N ARG A 432 -27.99 24.08 -10.09
CA ARG A 432 -29.12 23.15 -10.13
C ARG A 432 -29.79 23.10 -8.75
N GLU A 433 -31.12 23.07 -8.73
CA GLU A 433 -31.88 22.96 -7.49
C GLU A 433 -31.53 21.67 -6.75
N VAL A 434 -31.34 21.76 -5.43
CA VAL A 434 -31.10 20.61 -4.56
C VAL A 434 -32.39 20.33 -3.79
N PRO A 435 -33.00 19.14 -3.93
CA PRO A 435 -34.16 18.75 -3.14
C PRO A 435 -33.88 18.78 -1.64
N ASP A 436 -34.81 19.33 -0.85
CA ASP A 436 -34.69 19.37 0.62
C ASP A 436 -34.49 17.98 1.23
N SER A 437 -35.13 16.96 0.65
CA SER A 437 -35.02 15.56 1.08
C SER A 437 -33.58 15.03 1.04
N TRP A 438 -32.72 15.57 0.16
CA TRP A 438 -31.30 15.19 0.08
C TRP A 438 -30.52 15.75 1.28
N VAL A 439 -30.78 17.00 1.63
CA VAL A 439 -30.17 17.67 2.78
C VAL A 439 -30.68 17.04 4.09
N GLU A 440 -31.96 16.72 4.19
CA GLU A 440 -32.54 16.00 5.33
C GLU A 440 -31.91 14.62 5.53
N ALA A 441 -31.74 13.83 4.46
CA ALA A 441 -31.12 12.51 4.56
C ALA A 441 -29.64 12.58 4.98
N LEU A 442 -28.92 13.62 4.54
CA LEU A 442 -27.56 13.91 4.99
C LEU A 442 -27.54 14.24 6.48
N HIS A 443 -28.47 15.07 6.97
CA HIS A 443 -28.64 15.37 8.40
C HIS A 443 -28.93 14.12 9.22
N GLU A 444 -29.92 13.31 8.83
CA GLU A 444 -30.27 12.07 9.55
C GLU A 444 -29.04 11.17 9.75
N SER A 445 -28.24 11.00 8.70
CA SER A 445 -27.07 10.12 8.70
C SER A 445 -25.90 10.72 9.49
N ALA A 446 -25.64 12.03 9.33
CA ALA A 446 -24.62 12.72 10.09
C ALA A 446 -24.95 12.74 11.60
N ASP A 447 -26.22 12.93 11.97
CA ASP A 447 -26.68 12.92 13.36
C ASP A 447 -26.55 11.53 13.99
N PHE A 448 -26.85 10.48 13.23
CA PHE A 448 -26.55 9.11 13.65
C PHE A 448 -25.06 8.94 13.96
N PHE A 449 -24.16 9.39 13.07
CA PHE A 449 -22.71 9.33 13.30
C PHE A 449 -22.22 10.19 14.48
N LEU A 450 -22.95 11.20 14.93
CA LEU A 450 -22.56 11.93 16.14
C LEU A 450 -22.81 11.12 17.41
N SER A 451 -23.80 10.22 17.38
CA SER A 451 -24.22 9.42 18.54
C SER A 451 -23.63 8.01 18.59
N GLY A 452 -23.33 7.41 17.44
CA GLY A 452 -22.75 6.07 17.36
C GLY A 452 -21.23 6.11 17.54
N THR A 453 -20.72 5.88 18.75
CA THR A 453 -19.28 5.70 18.97
C THR A 453 -18.99 4.54 19.91
N LEU A 454 -17.86 3.86 19.70
CA LEU A 454 -17.32 2.88 20.62
C LEU A 454 -16.82 3.55 21.90
N GLN A 455 -16.55 2.76 22.95
CA GLN A 455 -15.91 3.26 24.18
C GLN A 455 -14.55 3.92 23.91
N SER A 456 -13.84 3.48 22.88
CA SER A 456 -12.58 4.10 22.41
C SER A 456 -12.77 5.49 21.79
N GLY A 457 -14.01 5.93 21.58
CA GLY A 457 -14.35 7.22 20.98
C GLY A 457 -14.23 7.26 19.47
N ILE A 458 -14.12 6.09 18.81
CA ILE A 458 -14.11 5.94 17.34
C ILE A 458 -15.35 5.18 16.87
N TYR A 459 -15.60 5.18 15.56
CA TYR A 459 -16.68 4.39 14.95
C TYR A 459 -16.37 2.89 14.93
N PRO A 460 -17.38 2.01 15.09
CA PRO A 460 -17.25 0.58 14.84
C PRO A 460 -17.01 0.29 13.36
N ALA A 461 -16.63 -0.96 13.04
CA ALA A 461 -16.49 -1.39 11.66
C ALA A 461 -17.84 -1.55 10.95
N ALA A 462 -18.88 -1.92 11.71
CA ALA A 462 -20.22 -2.13 11.21
C ALA A 462 -21.26 -1.91 12.32
N TRP A 463 -22.48 -1.58 11.89
CA TRP A 463 -23.66 -1.34 12.71
C TRP A 463 -24.64 -2.48 12.53
N LEU A 464 -25.20 -2.97 13.63
CA LEU A 464 -26.42 -3.78 13.58
C LEU A 464 -27.59 -2.90 13.10
N LEU A 465 -28.66 -3.52 12.59
CA LEU A 465 -29.82 -2.79 12.07
C LEU A 465 -30.59 -2.00 13.15
N ASP A 466 -30.35 -2.29 14.43
CA ASP A 466 -30.86 -1.52 15.57
C ASP A 466 -29.96 -0.31 15.94
N GLY A 467 -28.88 -0.09 15.19
CA GLY A 467 -27.92 1.00 15.37
C GLY A 467 -26.85 0.76 16.41
N SER A 468 -26.83 -0.39 17.06
CA SER A 468 -25.74 -0.77 17.96
C SER A 468 -24.50 -1.25 17.19
N SER A 469 -23.35 -1.25 17.86
CA SER A 469 -22.08 -1.73 17.31
C SER A 469 -22.10 -3.25 17.09
N ALA A 470 -21.66 -3.71 15.92
CA ALA A 470 -21.48 -5.15 15.66
C ALA A 470 -20.22 -5.73 16.33
N GLU A 471 -19.22 -4.89 16.64
CA GLU A 471 -18.01 -5.25 17.38
C GLU A 471 -17.28 -4.02 17.94
N ASP A 472 -16.62 -4.20 19.10
CA ASP A 472 -15.96 -3.09 19.80
C ASP A 472 -14.44 -3.03 19.57
N ARG A 473 -13.96 -3.69 18.51
CA ARG A 473 -12.54 -3.70 18.18
C ARG A 473 -12.11 -2.37 17.56
N ILE A 474 -10.91 -1.91 17.92
CA ILE A 474 -10.30 -0.73 17.31
C ILE A 474 -10.08 -0.98 15.81
N THR A 475 -10.47 0.00 14.99
CA THR A 475 -10.52 -0.11 13.54
C THR A 475 -10.54 1.27 12.89
N ALA A 476 -9.95 1.39 11.70
CA ALA A 476 -10.03 2.59 10.87
C ALA A 476 -11.26 2.61 9.93
N ALA A 477 -12.02 1.50 9.87
CA ALA A 477 -13.11 1.30 8.91
C ALA A 477 -14.24 2.35 8.96
N GLY A 478 -14.36 3.10 10.05
CA GLY A 478 -15.35 4.16 10.19
C GLY A 478 -14.84 5.57 9.87
N LEU A 479 -13.58 5.76 9.47
CA LEU A 479 -13.10 7.05 8.98
C LEU A 479 -13.93 7.64 7.81
N PRO A 480 -14.53 6.86 6.91
CA PRO A 480 -15.49 7.39 5.93
C PRO A 480 -16.71 8.08 6.58
N CYS A 481 -17.19 7.62 7.74
CA CYS A 481 -18.24 8.31 8.49
C CYS A 481 -17.76 9.68 8.99
N LEU A 482 -16.51 9.79 9.46
CA LEU A 482 -15.91 11.07 9.82
C LEU A 482 -15.87 12.02 8.61
N ILE A 483 -15.43 11.53 7.45
CA ILE A 483 -15.39 12.32 6.21
C ILE A 483 -16.79 12.81 5.84
N ALA A 484 -17.81 11.95 5.96
CA ALA A 484 -19.20 12.34 5.75
C ALA A 484 -19.65 13.45 6.71
N VAL A 485 -19.28 13.39 7.99
CA VAL A 485 -19.58 14.46 8.97
C VAL A 485 -18.88 15.79 8.60
N VAL A 486 -17.62 15.75 8.14
CA VAL A 486 -16.92 16.96 7.66
C VAL A 486 -17.62 17.56 6.45
N LYS A 487 -18.08 16.73 5.50
CA LYS A 487 -18.81 17.20 4.32
C LYS A 487 -20.23 17.67 4.67
N ALA A 488 -20.88 17.08 5.68
CA ALA A 488 -22.14 17.58 6.21
C ALA A 488 -21.99 19.02 6.75
N TYR A 489 -20.88 19.34 7.43
CA TYR A 489 -20.58 20.73 7.78
C TYR A 489 -20.48 21.65 6.55
N ARG A 490 -19.82 21.22 5.46
CA ARG A 490 -19.73 22.03 4.23
C ARG A 490 -21.10 22.30 3.60
N VAL A 491 -22.01 21.32 3.64
CA VAL A 491 -23.37 21.47 3.10
C VAL A 491 -24.25 22.35 4.00
N THR A 492 -24.14 22.23 5.31
CA THR A 492 -25.14 22.75 6.27
C THR A 492 -24.66 23.99 7.03
N SER A 493 -23.34 24.20 7.09
CA SER A 493 -22.66 25.16 7.97
C SER A 493 -22.95 24.97 9.47
N GLU A 494 -23.51 23.83 9.88
CA GLU A 494 -23.80 23.54 11.29
C GLU A 494 -22.53 23.18 12.06
N LYS A 495 -22.06 24.10 12.92
CA LYS A 495 -20.79 23.97 13.64
C LYS A 495 -20.64 22.67 14.46
N ARG A 496 -21.74 22.09 14.97
CA ARG A 496 -21.72 20.83 15.72
C ARG A 496 -21.04 19.68 14.97
N TYR A 497 -21.16 19.65 13.64
CA TYR A 497 -20.51 18.63 12.82
C TYR A 497 -18.99 18.82 12.75
N LEU A 498 -18.52 20.06 12.61
CA LEU A 498 -17.09 20.36 12.63
C LEU A 498 -16.47 20.01 13.99
N ASP A 499 -17.09 20.48 15.09
CA ASP A 499 -16.59 20.23 16.45
C ASP A 499 -16.52 18.71 16.76
N ALA A 500 -17.51 17.94 16.29
CA ALA A 500 -17.52 16.47 16.42
C ALA A 500 -16.44 15.80 15.55
N ALA A 501 -16.26 16.24 14.30
CA ALA A 501 -15.24 15.70 13.41
C ALA A 501 -13.82 15.96 13.92
N GLU A 502 -13.53 17.15 14.46
CA GLU A 502 -12.22 17.47 15.05
C GLU A 502 -11.93 16.58 16.26
N THR A 503 -12.94 16.36 17.11
CA THR A 503 -12.83 15.45 18.27
C THR A 503 -12.58 14.01 17.83
N MET A 504 -13.33 13.53 16.83
CA MET A 504 -13.19 12.18 16.31
C MET A 504 -11.82 11.96 15.64
N MET A 505 -11.33 12.95 14.89
CA MET A 505 -10.03 12.90 14.24
C MET A 505 -8.90 12.74 15.27
N GLN A 506 -8.98 13.48 16.38
CA GLN A 506 -8.05 13.33 17.51
C GLN A 506 -8.05 11.90 18.08
N ARG A 507 -9.23 11.26 18.19
CA ARG A 507 -9.32 9.86 18.65
C ARG A 507 -8.67 8.90 17.66
N TYR A 508 -8.90 9.05 16.37
CA TYR A 508 -8.22 8.22 15.37
C TYR A 508 -6.71 8.42 15.39
N TYR A 509 -6.22 9.65 15.59
CA TYR A 509 -4.79 9.94 15.70
C TYR A 509 -4.16 9.22 16.91
N GLU A 510 -4.80 9.30 18.08
CA GLU A 510 -4.37 8.61 19.31
C GLU A 510 -4.31 7.09 19.13
N GLN A 511 -5.27 6.50 18.40
CA GLN A 511 -5.35 5.05 18.22
C GLN A 511 -4.38 4.50 17.16
N HIS A 512 -4.05 5.26 16.11
CA HIS A 512 -3.36 4.72 14.94
C HIS A 512 -2.06 5.41 14.54
N ALA A 513 -1.92 6.72 14.79
CA ALA A 513 -0.86 7.53 14.19
C ALA A 513 0.12 8.13 15.21
N LEU A 514 -0.26 8.19 16.50
CA LEU A 514 0.58 8.78 17.54
C LEU A 514 1.88 7.99 17.78
N THR A 515 1.80 6.66 17.83
CA THR A 515 2.95 5.79 18.15
C THR A 515 3.20 4.70 17.12
N PHE A 516 2.25 4.45 16.20
CA PHE A 516 2.25 3.28 15.33
C PHE A 516 2.38 1.92 16.06
N GLU A 517 2.11 1.86 17.37
CA GLU A 517 1.99 0.58 18.09
C GLU A 517 0.85 -0.27 17.50
N ARG A 518 -0.21 0.39 17.00
CA ARG A 518 -1.25 -0.21 16.17
C ARG A 518 -1.47 0.64 14.91
N PRO A 519 -0.75 0.38 13.81
CA PRO A 519 -0.89 1.14 12.58
C PRO A 519 -2.31 1.09 11.99
N PHE A 520 -2.55 1.88 10.96
CA PHE A 520 -3.84 1.93 10.27
C PHE A 520 -4.26 0.55 9.76
N ALA A 521 -5.48 0.10 10.11
CA ALA A 521 -5.94 -1.25 9.83
C ALA A 521 -7.46 -1.41 9.71
N ARG A 522 -7.85 -2.51 9.06
CA ARG A 522 -9.21 -3.09 8.94
C ARG A 522 -10.20 -2.26 8.11
N SER A 523 -9.73 -1.38 7.23
CA SER A 523 -10.63 -0.64 6.33
C SER A 523 -10.87 -1.38 5.02
N THR A 524 -9.96 -2.25 4.58
CA THR A 524 -10.26 -3.26 3.56
C THR A 524 -11.27 -4.27 4.15
N LEU A 525 -12.56 -4.19 3.81
CA LEU A 525 -13.59 -4.98 4.53
C LEU A 525 -13.42 -6.50 4.44
N ASP A 526 -12.71 -6.99 3.43
CA ASP A 526 -12.36 -8.40 3.31
C ASP A 526 -11.01 -8.74 3.94
N ALA A 527 -10.22 -7.79 4.43
CA ALA A 527 -8.96 -8.02 5.15
C ALA A 527 -9.04 -7.55 6.61
N ASN A 528 -8.73 -8.45 7.54
CA ASN A 528 -8.63 -8.12 8.96
C ASN A 528 -7.16 -7.89 9.34
N CYS A 529 -6.52 -6.82 8.88
CA CYS A 529 -5.12 -6.48 9.17
C CYS A 529 -4.79 -5.02 8.80
N GLU A 530 -3.54 -4.63 8.94
CA GLU A 530 -2.97 -3.40 8.42
C GLU A 530 -3.17 -3.31 6.90
N ASP A 531 -3.68 -2.16 6.45
CA ASP A 531 -4.07 -1.98 5.05
C ASP A 531 -4.01 -0.53 4.58
N LYS A 532 -3.69 -0.35 3.29
CA LYS A 532 -3.58 0.95 2.65
C LYS A 532 -4.84 1.79 2.86
N GLU A 533 -6.03 1.20 2.70
CA GLU A 533 -7.28 1.96 2.75
C GLU A 533 -7.51 2.63 4.10
N ALA A 534 -7.06 2.02 5.19
CA ALA A 534 -7.13 2.60 6.52
C ALA A 534 -6.27 3.86 6.64
N GLY A 535 -5.03 3.80 6.15
CA GLY A 535 -4.17 4.98 6.09
C GLY A 535 -4.73 6.02 5.12
N MET A 536 -5.25 5.59 3.98
CA MET A 536 -5.85 6.47 2.98
C MET A 536 -7.02 7.27 3.56
N TYR A 537 -7.93 6.62 4.28
CA TYR A 537 -9.05 7.34 4.87
C TYR A 537 -8.64 8.28 6.00
N PHE A 538 -7.57 7.96 6.71
CA PHE A 538 -7.00 8.88 7.68
C PHE A 538 -6.41 10.10 6.98
N PHE A 539 -5.66 9.90 5.90
CA PHE A 539 -5.16 10.98 5.04
C PHE A 539 -6.31 11.86 4.54
N LEU A 540 -7.36 11.27 3.98
CA LEU A 540 -8.51 12.01 3.45
C LEU A 540 -9.23 12.80 4.55
N ALA A 541 -9.45 12.22 5.72
CA ALA A 541 -10.04 12.90 6.88
C ALA A 541 -9.20 14.11 7.34
N ALA A 542 -7.89 13.92 7.50
CA ALA A 542 -6.96 14.98 7.86
C ALA A 542 -6.93 16.08 6.78
N TYR A 543 -6.85 15.68 5.51
CA TYR A 543 -6.85 16.59 4.37
C TYR A 543 -8.13 17.44 4.32
N GLU A 544 -9.31 16.85 4.50
CA GLU A 544 -10.58 17.58 4.44
C GLU A 544 -10.69 18.62 5.57
N LEU A 545 -10.24 18.26 6.77
CA LEU A 545 -10.14 19.18 7.91
C LEU A 545 -9.10 20.28 7.67
N TYR A 546 -7.94 19.96 7.10
CA TYR A 546 -6.94 20.95 6.75
C TYR A 546 -7.45 21.94 5.70
N VAL A 547 -8.07 21.45 4.62
CA VAL A 547 -8.64 22.29 3.57
C VAL A 547 -9.64 23.29 4.16
N LEU A 548 -10.46 22.83 5.10
CA LEU A 548 -11.53 23.60 5.73
C LEU A 548 -11.01 24.61 6.77
N THR A 549 -10.10 24.20 7.64
CA THR A 549 -9.71 24.96 8.84
C THR A 549 -8.37 25.68 8.70
N LYS A 550 -7.52 25.24 7.77
CA LYS A 550 -6.10 25.63 7.65
C LYS A 550 -5.28 25.38 8.92
N ASN A 551 -5.74 24.51 9.81
CA ASN A 551 -5.01 24.15 11.02
C ASN A 551 -3.84 23.22 10.69
N GLU A 552 -2.62 23.66 10.98
CA GLU A 552 -1.38 22.94 10.66
C GLU A 552 -1.30 21.54 11.28
N ARG A 553 -2.00 21.28 12.39
CA ARG A 553 -2.08 19.91 12.95
C ARG A 553 -2.61 18.91 11.91
N TYR A 554 -3.62 19.29 11.14
CA TYR A 554 -4.20 18.41 10.13
C TYR A 554 -3.30 18.30 8.90
N CYS A 555 -2.49 19.32 8.60
CA CYS A 555 -1.42 19.24 7.60
C CYS A 555 -0.38 18.19 8.00
N GLU A 556 0.08 18.23 9.24
CA GLU A 556 1.04 17.26 9.80
C GLU A 556 0.47 15.83 9.78
N TRP A 557 -0.78 15.65 10.21
CA TRP A 557 -1.43 14.33 10.21
C TRP A 557 -1.65 13.77 8.80
N ALA A 558 -2.02 14.63 7.85
CA ALA A 558 -2.07 14.25 6.44
C ALA A 558 -0.68 13.86 5.93
N GLU A 559 0.38 14.57 6.29
CA GLU A 559 1.75 14.25 5.89
C GLU A 559 2.20 12.87 6.43
N ILE A 560 2.03 12.63 7.74
CA ILE A 560 2.39 11.36 8.39
C ILE A 560 1.69 10.17 7.72
N SER A 561 0.38 10.32 7.47
CA SER A 561 -0.41 9.28 6.82
C SER A 561 -0.10 9.14 5.33
N GLY A 562 0.21 10.25 4.67
CA GLY A 562 0.67 10.29 3.29
C GLY A 562 1.96 9.48 3.11
N ASP A 563 2.96 9.72 3.96
CA ASP A 563 4.19 8.93 3.97
C ASP A 563 3.89 7.45 4.23
N TRP A 564 2.95 7.14 5.15
CA TRP A 564 2.60 5.75 5.44
C TRP A 564 2.00 5.04 4.23
N ILE A 565 1.02 5.64 3.53
CA ILE A 565 0.42 4.99 2.35
C ILE A 565 1.42 4.88 1.18
N LEU A 566 2.43 5.75 1.10
CA LEU A 566 3.50 5.64 0.11
C LEU A 566 4.37 4.39 0.29
N THR A 567 4.40 3.79 1.49
CA THR A 567 5.05 2.49 1.69
C THR A 567 4.37 1.35 0.92
N TYR A 568 3.15 1.54 0.43
CA TYR A 568 2.44 0.58 -0.43
C TYR A 568 2.65 0.85 -1.93
N VAL A 569 3.20 2.01 -2.31
CA VAL A 569 3.35 2.44 -3.70
C VAL A 569 4.67 1.95 -4.28
N TYR A 570 4.62 1.26 -5.41
CA TYR A 570 5.82 0.76 -6.07
C TYR A 570 6.66 1.92 -6.58
N MET A 571 7.88 2.05 -6.05
CA MET A 571 8.86 3.07 -6.46
C MET A 571 9.81 2.58 -7.56
N TRP A 572 9.66 1.32 -7.97
CA TRP A 572 10.47 0.69 -9.00
C TRP A 572 9.62 -0.33 -9.75
N ASN A 573 10.10 -0.79 -10.91
CA ASN A 573 9.38 -1.76 -11.73
C ASN A 573 10.08 -3.13 -11.72
N PRO A 574 9.44 -4.20 -11.24
CA PRO A 574 9.96 -5.55 -11.41
C PRO A 574 9.86 -6.00 -12.87
N VAL A 575 10.84 -6.78 -13.31
CA VAL A 575 10.85 -7.43 -14.62
C VAL A 575 10.03 -8.69 -14.55
N PHE A 576 9.07 -8.82 -15.46
CA PHE A 576 8.17 -9.98 -15.54
C PHE A 576 8.73 -11.08 -16.45
N ASP A 577 8.22 -12.29 -16.26
CA ASP A 577 8.64 -13.46 -17.03
C ASP A 577 8.37 -13.27 -18.53
N ARG A 578 9.23 -13.85 -19.36
CA ARG A 578 9.09 -13.81 -20.82
C ARG A 578 7.76 -14.44 -21.23
N GLY A 579 6.98 -13.72 -22.05
CA GLY A 579 5.66 -14.17 -22.51
C GLY A 579 4.51 -13.93 -21.54
N SER A 580 4.76 -13.40 -20.33
CA SER A 580 3.68 -12.95 -19.44
C SER A 580 2.86 -11.80 -20.05
N GLN A 581 1.59 -11.69 -19.66
CA GLN A 581 0.71 -10.62 -20.12
C GLN A 581 1.32 -9.24 -19.87
N PHE A 582 1.88 -9.01 -18.68
CA PHE A 582 2.49 -7.73 -18.31
C PHE A 582 3.72 -7.40 -19.16
N ARG A 583 4.60 -8.37 -19.42
CA ARG A 583 5.77 -8.14 -20.28
C ARG A 583 5.37 -7.83 -21.72
N ASN A 584 4.36 -8.53 -22.24
CA ASN A 584 3.87 -8.31 -23.60
C ASN A 584 3.14 -6.96 -23.75
N ALA A 585 2.44 -6.52 -22.69
CA ALA A 585 1.72 -5.25 -22.67
C ALA A 585 2.59 -4.04 -22.28
N GLY A 586 3.84 -4.25 -21.88
CA GLY A 586 4.70 -3.19 -21.37
C GLY A 586 4.23 -2.60 -20.04
N PHE A 587 3.51 -3.39 -19.22
CA PHE A 587 3.01 -2.94 -17.93
C PHE A 587 4.17 -2.63 -16.97
N THR A 588 4.03 -1.54 -16.22
CA THR A 588 4.95 -1.15 -15.14
C THR A 588 4.22 -1.03 -13.82
N ALA A 589 4.76 -1.65 -12.76
CA ALA A 589 4.21 -1.51 -11.40
C ALA A 589 4.49 -0.14 -10.78
N THR A 590 5.47 0.63 -11.27
CA THR A 590 5.81 1.95 -10.72
C THR A 590 4.59 2.87 -10.67
N GLY A 591 4.32 3.43 -9.48
CA GLY A 591 3.14 4.25 -9.21
C GLY A 591 1.89 3.48 -8.82
N TRP A 592 1.86 2.16 -8.93
CA TRP A 592 0.73 1.37 -8.44
C TRP A 592 0.85 1.08 -6.93
N PRO A 593 -0.24 1.25 -6.17
CA PRO A 593 -0.30 0.84 -4.77
C PRO A 593 -0.68 -0.63 -4.59
N GLY A 594 -0.09 -1.29 -3.60
CA GLY A 594 -0.60 -2.54 -3.04
C GLY A 594 -1.78 -2.31 -2.09
N VAL A 595 -2.51 -3.37 -1.71
CA VAL A 595 -3.75 -3.25 -0.91
C VAL A 595 -3.50 -3.40 0.59
N SER A 596 -3.02 -4.56 1.03
CA SER A 596 -2.86 -4.87 2.46
C SER A 596 -1.86 -5.99 2.70
N VAL A 597 -1.48 -6.21 3.96
CA VAL A 597 -0.60 -7.34 4.33
C VAL A 597 -1.25 -8.73 4.12
N GLN A 598 -2.51 -8.79 3.64
CA GLN A 598 -3.20 -10.01 3.20
C GLN A 598 -3.47 -10.06 1.68
N ASN A 599 -3.70 -8.91 1.05
CA ASN A 599 -4.04 -8.80 -0.36
C ASN A 599 -2.88 -8.14 -1.11
N HIS A 600 -2.02 -8.94 -1.75
CA HIS A 600 -0.75 -8.46 -2.31
C HIS A 600 -0.82 -8.10 -3.82
N HIS A 601 -2.03 -7.86 -4.34
CA HIS A 601 -2.20 -7.32 -5.70
C HIS A 601 -2.11 -5.80 -5.68
N LEU A 602 -2.02 -5.20 -6.87
CA LEU A 602 -2.15 -3.77 -7.07
C LEU A 602 -3.60 -3.41 -7.44
N ASP A 603 -4.07 -2.25 -6.99
CA ASP A 603 -5.41 -1.74 -7.30
C ASP A 603 -5.40 -0.25 -7.65
N VAL A 604 -6.56 0.27 -8.07
CA VAL A 604 -6.75 1.69 -8.41
C VAL A 604 -7.22 2.54 -7.22
N PHE A 605 -7.21 2.02 -5.99
CA PHE A 605 -7.81 2.71 -4.86
C PHE A 605 -6.82 3.64 -4.16
N PHE A 606 -6.66 4.87 -4.64
CA PHE A 606 -5.71 5.83 -4.06
C PHE A 606 -6.26 7.26 -4.13
N PRO A 607 -5.95 8.15 -3.16
CA PRO A 607 -6.49 9.50 -3.11
C PRO A 607 -5.66 10.43 -4.02
N THR A 608 -5.60 10.11 -5.31
CA THR A 608 -4.64 10.71 -6.26
C THR A 608 -4.77 12.22 -6.39
N PHE A 609 -6.00 12.70 -6.54
CA PHE A 609 -6.27 14.14 -6.64
C PHE A 609 -5.96 14.86 -5.33
N GLU A 610 -6.38 14.31 -4.18
CA GLU A 610 -6.11 14.89 -2.88
C GLU A 610 -4.61 14.92 -2.56
N PHE A 611 -3.86 13.89 -2.92
CA PHE A 611 -2.38 13.89 -2.82
C PHE A 611 -1.78 15.02 -3.64
N TRP A 612 -2.21 15.13 -4.90
CA TRP A 612 -1.71 16.16 -5.79
C TRP A 612 -2.03 17.57 -5.27
N HIS A 613 -3.28 17.79 -4.88
CA HIS A 613 -3.77 19.07 -4.39
C HIS A 613 -3.13 19.42 -3.04
N PHE A 614 -2.98 18.47 -2.12
CA PHE A 614 -2.27 18.66 -0.86
C PHE A 614 -0.84 19.15 -1.09
N GLY A 615 -0.12 18.54 -2.03
CA GLY A 615 1.22 18.98 -2.43
C GLY A 615 1.24 20.43 -2.92
N ARG A 616 0.28 20.81 -3.77
CA ARG A 616 0.15 22.20 -4.26
C ARG A 616 -0.21 23.19 -3.15
N LEU A 617 -1.16 22.83 -2.29
CA LEU A 617 -1.61 23.68 -1.18
C LEU A 617 -0.50 23.96 -0.16
N THR A 618 0.38 22.98 0.08
CA THR A 618 1.41 23.04 1.11
C THR A 618 2.81 23.36 0.56
N GLY A 619 2.97 23.46 -0.76
CA GLY A 619 4.26 23.61 -1.43
C GLY A 619 5.14 22.34 -1.41
N LYS A 620 4.60 21.20 -0.96
CA LYS A 620 5.31 19.91 -0.90
C LYS A 620 5.23 19.21 -2.26
N THR A 621 6.14 19.59 -3.15
CA THR A 621 6.22 19.11 -4.55
C THR A 621 6.27 17.60 -4.70
N LEU A 622 6.72 16.88 -3.66
CA LEU A 622 6.71 15.43 -3.64
C LEU A 622 5.29 14.85 -3.78
N TYR A 623 4.35 15.30 -2.95
CA TYR A 623 2.98 14.80 -2.97
C TYR A 623 2.26 15.21 -4.27
N GLU A 624 2.57 16.41 -4.77
CA GLU A 624 2.10 16.86 -6.08
C GLU A 624 2.51 15.88 -7.19
N ARG A 625 3.81 15.59 -7.28
CA ARG A 625 4.38 14.68 -8.27
C ARG A 625 3.81 13.27 -8.14
N LEU A 626 3.77 12.73 -6.91
CA LEU A 626 3.33 11.36 -6.66
C LEU A 626 1.83 11.18 -6.88
N GLY A 627 0.99 12.14 -6.49
CA GLY A 627 -0.44 12.11 -6.79
C GLY A 627 -0.70 12.01 -8.29
N ARG A 628 0.05 12.78 -9.09
CA ARG A 628 -0.01 12.72 -10.56
C ARG A 628 0.52 11.40 -11.13
N MET A 629 1.66 10.94 -10.65
CA MET A 629 2.28 9.69 -11.12
C MET A 629 1.39 8.48 -10.87
N VAL A 630 0.80 8.38 -9.67
CA VAL A 630 -0.09 7.28 -9.31
C VAL A 630 -1.37 7.32 -10.17
N PHE A 631 -1.93 8.51 -10.41
CA PHE A 631 -3.08 8.67 -11.32
C PHE A 631 -2.77 8.23 -12.74
N ASP A 632 -1.66 8.70 -13.32
CA ASP A 632 -1.27 8.33 -14.69
C ASP A 632 -1.02 6.81 -14.80
N ALA A 633 -0.47 6.17 -13.76
CA ALA A 633 -0.23 4.72 -13.72
C ALA A 633 -1.53 3.90 -13.79
N MET A 634 -2.63 4.38 -13.19
CA MET A 634 -3.96 3.75 -13.23
C MET A 634 -4.56 3.71 -14.64
N GLY A 635 -4.02 4.46 -15.60
CA GLY A 635 -4.39 4.34 -17.01
C GLY A 635 -4.03 2.99 -17.62
N GLN A 636 -3.08 2.26 -17.04
CA GLN A 636 -2.67 0.95 -17.55
C GLN A 636 -3.77 -0.11 -17.32
N GLY A 637 -3.99 -0.97 -18.30
CA GLY A 637 -4.99 -2.03 -18.18
C GLY A 637 -6.43 -1.61 -18.48
N ILE A 638 -6.65 -0.36 -18.89
CA ILE A 638 -7.93 0.08 -19.44
C ILE A 638 -8.10 -0.50 -20.84
N CYS A 639 -9.22 -1.18 -21.08
CA CYS A 639 -9.59 -1.73 -22.37
C CYS A 639 -9.81 -0.60 -23.40
N THR A 640 -8.98 -0.52 -24.45
CA THR A 640 -9.11 0.50 -25.51
C THR A 640 -9.89 0.00 -26.73
N LYS A 641 -10.00 -1.33 -26.87
CA LYS A 641 -10.75 -2.00 -27.93
C LYS A 641 -11.31 -3.33 -27.43
N PRO A 642 -12.48 -3.78 -27.92
CA PRO A 642 -13.05 -5.05 -27.50
C PRO A 642 -12.04 -6.21 -27.56
N GLY A 643 -11.95 -6.93 -26.46
CA GLY A 643 -11.08 -8.09 -26.23
C GLY A 643 -9.73 -7.78 -25.61
N GLU A 644 -9.30 -6.51 -25.59
CA GLU A 644 -8.13 -6.10 -24.82
C GLU A 644 -8.38 -6.35 -23.32
N TRP A 645 -7.36 -6.85 -22.62
CA TRP A 645 -7.44 -7.23 -21.21
C TRP A 645 -8.56 -8.23 -20.87
N ASN A 646 -9.17 -8.86 -21.88
CA ASN A 646 -10.35 -9.72 -21.80
C ASN A 646 -11.66 -9.01 -21.41
N PHE A 647 -11.85 -7.75 -21.82
CA PHE A 647 -13.11 -7.03 -21.67
C PHE A 647 -13.77 -6.76 -23.02
N THR A 648 -15.09 -6.89 -23.11
CA THR A 648 -15.86 -6.55 -24.32
C THR A 648 -16.10 -5.04 -24.39
N VAL A 649 -16.45 -4.44 -23.25
CA VAL A 649 -16.75 -3.01 -23.13
C VAL A 649 -15.46 -2.20 -23.05
N VAL A 650 -15.32 -1.20 -23.91
CA VAL A 650 -14.21 -0.25 -23.90
C VAL A 650 -14.29 0.62 -22.65
N GLY A 651 -13.16 0.83 -21.98
CA GLY A 651 -13.06 1.56 -20.70
C GLY A 651 -13.01 0.67 -19.46
N GLU A 652 -13.46 -0.58 -19.58
CA GLU A 652 -13.38 -1.55 -18.50
C GLU A 652 -11.93 -1.89 -18.14
N GLN A 653 -11.73 -2.26 -16.87
CA GLN A 653 -10.42 -2.53 -16.30
C GLN A 653 -10.58 -3.54 -15.15
N GLY A 654 -9.59 -4.42 -14.98
CA GLY A 654 -9.56 -5.35 -13.85
C GLY A 654 -9.26 -4.64 -12.53
N GLU A 655 -9.77 -5.17 -11.43
CA GLU A 655 -9.50 -4.67 -10.08
C GLU A 655 -8.06 -4.92 -9.65
N GLY A 656 -7.53 -6.10 -9.97
CA GLY A 656 -6.27 -6.58 -9.41
C GLY A 656 -5.21 -6.89 -10.45
N PHE A 657 -4.02 -6.33 -10.26
CA PHE A 657 -2.82 -6.62 -11.06
C PHE A 657 -1.80 -7.37 -10.22
N PHE A 658 -1.27 -8.50 -10.72
CA PHE A 658 -0.42 -9.42 -9.97
C PHE A 658 1.05 -9.29 -10.35
N GLN A 659 1.74 -8.38 -9.68
CA GLN A 659 3.17 -8.12 -9.82
C GLN A 659 4.06 -9.08 -9.01
N THR A 660 3.47 -9.77 -8.03
CA THR A 660 4.15 -10.71 -7.11
C THR A 660 3.75 -12.15 -7.41
N ASN A 661 4.30 -13.11 -6.66
CA ASN A 661 3.84 -14.50 -6.75
C ASN A 661 2.50 -14.77 -6.03
N TRP A 662 1.79 -13.72 -5.60
CA TRP A 662 0.41 -13.80 -5.15
C TRP A 662 -0.50 -14.03 -6.38
N HIS A 663 -1.21 -15.16 -6.40
CA HIS A 663 -1.89 -15.70 -7.58
C HIS A 663 -0.93 -15.96 -8.75
N HIS A 664 -1.17 -15.34 -9.90
CA HIS A 664 -0.43 -15.59 -11.14
C HIS A 664 0.34 -14.34 -11.52
N ARG A 665 1.63 -14.31 -11.17
CA ARG A 665 2.53 -13.20 -11.48
C ARG A 665 2.47 -12.82 -12.96
N GLY A 666 2.53 -11.54 -13.26
CA GLY A 666 2.55 -11.00 -14.62
C GLY A 666 1.19 -10.97 -15.33
N HIS A 667 0.08 -11.05 -14.58
CA HIS A 667 -1.29 -11.07 -15.11
C HIS A 667 -2.22 -10.17 -14.30
N SER A 668 -3.34 -9.74 -14.90
CA SER A 668 -4.44 -9.09 -14.19
C SER A 668 -5.61 -10.05 -14.00
N ASN A 669 -6.44 -9.80 -12.97
CA ASN A 669 -7.73 -10.47 -12.87
C ASN A 669 -8.74 -9.88 -13.87
N LYS A 670 -9.90 -10.55 -13.96
CA LYS A 670 -11.05 -10.12 -14.77
C LYS A 670 -12.23 -9.68 -13.89
N TRP A 671 -11.95 -9.37 -12.62
CA TRP A 671 -12.96 -8.94 -11.67
C TRP A 671 -13.04 -7.41 -11.77
N ASN A 672 -14.17 -6.87 -12.22
CA ASN A 672 -14.33 -5.46 -12.60
C ASN A 672 -15.52 -4.78 -11.89
N PRO A 673 -15.54 -4.76 -10.55
CA PRO A 673 -16.51 -3.98 -9.80
C PRO A 673 -16.44 -2.50 -10.21
N SER A 674 -17.60 -1.83 -10.19
CA SER A 674 -17.77 -0.47 -10.74
C SER A 674 -16.95 0.62 -10.05
N TRP A 675 -16.44 0.40 -8.83
CA TRP A 675 -15.49 1.32 -8.20
C TRP A 675 -14.22 1.57 -9.04
N VAL A 676 -13.77 0.59 -9.83
CA VAL A 676 -12.62 0.73 -10.75
C VAL A 676 -12.89 1.78 -11.82
N THR A 677 -14.15 1.96 -12.21
CA THR A 677 -14.57 3.04 -13.11
C THR A 677 -14.76 4.33 -12.33
N ALA A 678 -15.49 4.27 -11.22
CA ALA A 678 -15.88 5.43 -10.43
C ALA A 678 -14.67 6.28 -9.98
N LEU A 679 -13.63 5.64 -9.44
CA LEU A 679 -12.52 6.36 -8.83
C LEU A 679 -11.58 6.99 -9.85
N VAL A 680 -11.31 6.27 -10.94
CA VAL A 680 -10.47 6.80 -12.02
C VAL A 680 -11.18 7.98 -12.68
N LEU A 681 -12.47 7.85 -12.99
CA LEU A 681 -13.25 8.92 -13.62
C LEU A 681 -13.44 10.12 -12.68
N HIS A 682 -13.80 9.89 -11.41
CA HIS A 682 -13.98 10.95 -10.42
C HIS A 682 -12.70 11.78 -10.25
N ASN A 683 -11.54 11.12 -10.13
CA ASN A 683 -10.27 11.83 -10.04
C ASN A 683 -9.91 12.54 -11.35
N ALA A 684 -10.17 11.92 -12.51
CA ALA A 684 -9.91 12.54 -13.81
C ALA A 684 -10.69 13.84 -14.01
N LEU A 685 -11.99 13.84 -13.69
CA LEU A 685 -12.85 15.03 -13.76
C LEU A 685 -12.36 16.16 -12.84
N ARG A 686 -11.89 15.82 -11.63
CA ARG A 686 -11.33 16.82 -10.70
C ARG A 686 -9.98 17.36 -11.16
N PHE A 687 -9.14 16.53 -11.76
CA PHE A 687 -7.91 16.99 -12.41
C PHE A 687 -8.19 17.91 -13.59
N GLN A 688 -9.28 17.69 -14.33
CA GLN A 688 -9.71 18.55 -15.43
C GLN A 688 -10.13 19.92 -14.89
N ASP A 689 -10.99 19.96 -13.86
CA ASP A 689 -11.43 21.21 -13.22
C ASP A 689 -10.27 22.05 -12.70
N ALA A 690 -9.20 21.42 -12.21
CA ALA A 690 -8.05 22.14 -11.65
C ALA A 690 -6.99 22.54 -12.70
N ALA A 691 -7.17 22.14 -13.95
CA ALA A 691 -6.33 22.53 -15.09
C ALA A 691 -6.91 23.72 -15.88
N GLU A 692 -8.21 23.95 -15.74
CA GLU A 692 -8.95 25.14 -16.21
C GLU A 692 -8.79 26.30 -15.20
#